data_AF-A0A5C8UYD3-F1
#
_entry.id   AF-A0A5C8UYD3-F1
#
_cell.length_a   1.000
_cell.length_b   1.000
_cell.length_c   1.000
_cell.angle_alpha   90.00
_cell.angle_beta   90.00
_cell.angle_gamma   90.00
#
_symmetry.space_group_name_H-M   'P 1'
#
loop_
_entity.id
_entity.type
_entity.pdbx_description
1 polymer ?
#
loop_
_entity_poly.entity_id
_entity_poly.type
_entity_poly.pdbx_seq_one_letter_code
_entity_poly.pdbx_strand_id
1 'polypeptide(L)'
;MKNVSELAQADGPAEQSEQHNGEVLLRLTDIVKSFPGVRALSDVTLEVRAGEVHALVGENGAGKSTLMAVASGALEPDAGTVEIGGTLLTAASPDEARSLGLGIVRQDPALLLDLTVAENMAIGVGYTRAGGLRAAPAWAQSKLDPWEMGISARARVSELSVEQRFVVEIAKALALKPRVLLLDEPTEHLSIEEVQRLFRRVRELVKDSAAVVYISHRIPEVLQIADRITVLRDGQTRGTYFANEVTETDIIERVVGRALDTVFPPKGSVAGTVREEERLSVAGLTGHQFADVSFSVRAGEIVGLAGVQGNGQTELIRALAGIESASGSISIAGSSVRLSSNTAAARAGVVYVPSDRHAEGVFLPLTVGENVVMKKLRSVSRGGVISEKNITKIADEQIHSLGIKTPSSRTAVGSLSGGNQQKVVLARTMLSNPKVLLAEEPTQGVDAGARIDIYKILRSIADSGAAVVLLSSDGVELEGLCDRVLIMSRGSVIAELEGADVTEAEVTRTALTSTSVRKREPFKATTATRLHGWMRGDQSPAAVLGLLVAALAIVIGVSNPAYFSAFSLNNLLFIAAPLIFIGIAQQVVVMGSGFDLSVGPLMGFLVVTASFFIIDGGNLVLGLAILVVAALAVGFVNGFLVTRFNLSPVVVTLAMALALQGTFLTLRNTPGGAVSTQLSAVVFTNVGFVPVATIVAVIIALLVEFALRRTRWGVELRAVGSRKDAAERLGINSKRAHLLSYILTSLLVVPASVLQFAQIGIGDGRPGLSFTLSSVTVVVLAGASIFGGRGSFIGVLAAALLVAQVLGVPAFLGLSGAWGYWLPGLITICAAVLYAQIRRIRRNS
;
A
#
# COMPACT_ATOMS: atom_id res chain seq x y z
N MET A 1 -16.93 -42.70 -58.81
CA MET A 1 -16.67 -43.75 -57.81
C MET A 1 -16.52 -43.09 -56.44
N LYS A 2 -17.49 -43.38 -55.55
CA LYS A 2 -17.45 -43.41 -54.08
C LYS A 2 -16.92 -42.21 -53.27
N ASN A 3 -17.91 -41.55 -52.66
CA ASN A 3 -18.06 -41.15 -51.26
C ASN A 3 -17.10 -40.10 -50.66
N VAL A 4 -17.53 -38.84 -50.78
CA VAL A 4 -17.34 -37.80 -49.77
C VAL A 4 -18.71 -37.15 -49.54
N SER A 5 -19.52 -37.73 -48.65
CA SER A 5 -20.78 -37.14 -48.17
C SER A 5 -21.33 -37.97 -47.00
N GLU A 6 -20.81 -37.76 -45.79
CA GLU A 6 -21.51 -38.05 -44.55
C GLU A 6 -20.73 -37.39 -43.41
N LEU A 7 -21.22 -36.22 -42.99
CA LEU A 7 -21.08 -35.57 -41.68
C LEU A 7 -21.46 -34.08 -41.85
N ALA A 8 -22.74 -33.88 -42.18
CA ALA A 8 -23.43 -32.62 -42.02
C ALA A 8 -24.84 -32.95 -41.50
N GLN A 9 -25.30 -32.17 -40.53
CA GLN A 9 -26.63 -32.17 -39.91
C GLN A 9 -26.86 -33.12 -38.73
N ALA A 10 -26.56 -32.59 -37.54
CA ALA A 10 -27.35 -32.82 -36.34
C ALA A 10 -27.29 -31.56 -35.46
N ASP A 11 -27.80 -30.44 -35.98
CA ASP A 11 -28.25 -29.32 -35.14
C ASP A 11 -29.65 -29.71 -34.61
N GLY A 12 -29.68 -30.23 -33.39
CA GLY A 12 -30.88 -30.26 -32.56
C GLY A 12 -30.75 -29.19 -31.47
N PRO A 13 -31.78 -28.35 -31.23
CA PRO A 13 -31.75 -27.40 -30.12
C PRO A 13 -31.98 -28.18 -28.82
N ALA A 14 -30.90 -28.59 -28.15
CA ALA A 14 -30.99 -29.27 -26.87
C ALA A 14 -31.05 -28.24 -25.72
N GLU A 15 -32.28 -27.83 -25.39
CA GLU A 15 -32.84 -27.87 -24.04
C GLU A 15 -31.82 -28.12 -22.89
N GLN A 16 -31.09 -27.10 -22.43
CA GLN A 16 -30.39 -27.09 -21.12
C GLN A 16 -30.39 -25.70 -20.47
N SER A 17 -31.49 -24.96 -20.63
CA SER A 17 -31.78 -23.76 -19.84
C SER A 17 -32.96 -23.99 -18.90
N GLU A 18 -33.03 -25.18 -18.31
CA GLU A 18 -33.88 -25.44 -17.15
C GLU A 18 -33.11 -25.07 -15.87
N GLN A 19 -33.52 -23.93 -15.30
CA GLN A 19 -33.50 -23.58 -13.87
C GLN A 19 -32.43 -24.27 -12.99
N HIS A 20 -31.20 -23.75 -12.97
CA HIS A 20 -30.22 -24.00 -11.89
C HIS A 20 -30.54 -23.26 -10.57
N ASN A 21 -31.79 -22.81 -10.38
CA ASN A 21 -32.18 -22.03 -9.22
C ASN A 21 -32.13 -22.93 -7.97
N GLY A 22 -31.13 -22.72 -7.10
CA GLY A 22 -30.94 -23.49 -5.87
C GLY A 22 -29.80 -24.52 -5.87
N GLU A 23 -28.99 -24.65 -6.94
CA GLU A 23 -27.75 -25.44 -6.90
C GLU A 23 -26.81 -24.89 -5.82
N VAL A 24 -26.22 -25.74 -4.96
CA VAL A 24 -25.23 -25.28 -3.97
C VAL A 24 -23.91 -24.99 -4.66
N LEU A 25 -23.52 -23.71 -4.71
CA LEU A 25 -22.29 -23.24 -5.35
C LEU A 25 -21.11 -23.12 -4.38
N LEU A 26 -21.35 -22.99 -3.08
CA LEU A 26 -20.32 -23.06 -2.05
C LEU A 26 -20.86 -23.88 -0.88
N ARG A 27 -20.10 -24.89 -0.46
CA ARG A 27 -20.38 -25.71 0.72
C ARG A 27 -19.14 -25.78 1.58
N LEU A 28 -19.27 -25.36 2.83
CA LEU A 28 -18.30 -25.60 3.89
C LEU A 28 -18.94 -26.56 4.88
N THR A 29 -18.29 -27.68 5.16
CA THR A 29 -18.84 -28.74 6.04
C THR A 29 -17.89 -28.96 7.20
N ASP A 30 -18.41 -28.83 8.42
CA ASP A 30 -17.76 -29.17 9.69
C ASP A 30 -16.36 -28.55 9.85
N ILE A 31 -16.20 -27.29 9.41
CA ILE A 31 -14.90 -26.61 9.40
C ILE A 31 -14.39 -26.39 10.82
N VAL A 32 -13.17 -26.86 11.07
CA VAL A 32 -12.43 -26.60 12.30
C VAL A 32 -11.12 -25.88 11.98
N LYS A 33 -10.81 -24.85 12.77
CA LYS A 33 -9.52 -24.16 12.67
C LYS A 33 -9.06 -23.60 14.01
N SER A 34 -7.81 -23.89 14.36
CA SER A 34 -7.15 -23.47 15.59
C SER A 34 -5.87 -22.69 15.28
N PHE A 35 -5.58 -21.70 16.13
CA PHE A 35 -4.32 -20.98 16.18
C PHE A 35 -3.73 -21.12 17.61
N PRO A 36 -2.44 -20.82 17.82
CA PRO A 36 -1.86 -20.87 19.17
C PRO A 36 -2.67 -20.05 20.17
N GLY A 37 -3.28 -20.72 21.15
CA GLY A 37 -4.08 -20.11 22.22
C GLY A 37 -5.55 -19.80 21.90
N VAL A 38 -6.04 -20.04 20.69
CA VAL A 38 -7.45 -19.80 20.33
C VAL A 38 -7.98 -20.80 19.30
N ARG A 39 -9.15 -21.38 19.57
CA ARG A 39 -9.90 -22.15 18.56
C ARG A 39 -10.81 -21.19 17.81
N ALA A 40 -10.45 -20.84 16.58
CA ALA A 40 -11.14 -19.81 15.80
C ALA A 40 -12.41 -20.32 15.13
N LEU A 41 -12.44 -21.59 14.71
CA LEU A 41 -13.61 -22.26 14.13
C LEU A 41 -13.76 -23.63 14.79
N SER A 42 -14.99 -23.96 15.17
CA SER A 42 -15.39 -25.19 15.82
C SER A 42 -16.67 -25.68 15.16
N ASP A 43 -16.56 -26.55 14.15
CA ASP A 43 -17.70 -27.20 13.52
C ASP A 43 -18.63 -26.21 12.79
N VAL A 44 -18.06 -25.47 11.84
CA VAL A 44 -18.77 -24.45 11.06
C VAL A 44 -19.22 -25.02 9.73
N THR A 45 -20.54 -24.98 9.50
CA THR A 45 -21.17 -25.38 8.24
C THR A 45 -21.90 -24.19 7.61
N LEU A 46 -21.71 -24.01 6.30
CA LEU A 46 -22.29 -22.94 5.49
C LEU A 46 -22.60 -23.46 4.08
N GLU A 47 -23.82 -23.23 3.60
CA GLU A 47 -24.24 -23.55 2.24
C GLU A 47 -24.77 -22.30 1.55
N VAL A 48 -24.27 -22.04 0.33
CA VAL A 48 -24.63 -20.88 -0.49
C VAL A 48 -25.07 -21.36 -1.87
N ARG A 49 -26.24 -20.89 -2.32
CA ARG A 49 -26.93 -21.38 -3.53
C ARG A 49 -26.87 -20.40 -4.69
N ALA A 50 -26.90 -20.94 -5.90
CA ALA A 50 -27.05 -20.16 -7.13
C ALA A 50 -28.32 -19.31 -7.07
N GLY A 51 -28.21 -18.04 -7.45
CA GLY A 51 -29.35 -17.13 -7.45
C GLY A 51 -29.65 -16.46 -6.10
N GLU A 52 -28.82 -16.64 -5.07
CA GLU A 52 -28.99 -15.99 -3.77
C GLU A 52 -27.82 -15.08 -3.35
N VAL A 53 -28.14 -14.04 -2.60
CA VAL A 53 -27.22 -13.30 -1.74
C VAL A 53 -27.33 -13.87 -0.33
N HIS A 54 -26.26 -14.50 0.15
CA HIS A 54 -26.19 -15.08 1.48
C HIS A 54 -25.34 -14.19 2.39
N ALA A 55 -25.94 -13.61 3.42
CA ALA A 55 -25.19 -12.82 4.39
C ALA A 55 -24.58 -13.67 5.50
N LEU A 56 -23.34 -13.37 5.85
CA LEU A 56 -22.67 -13.92 7.03
C LEU A 56 -22.47 -12.82 8.06
N VAL A 57 -23.20 -12.92 9.17
CA VAL A 57 -23.18 -11.94 10.27
C VAL A 57 -22.59 -12.58 11.53
N GLY A 58 -22.00 -11.76 12.38
CA GLY A 58 -21.35 -12.23 13.61
C GLY A 58 -20.52 -11.13 14.25
N GLU A 59 -20.13 -11.30 15.51
CA GLU A 59 -19.26 -10.35 16.20
C GLU A 59 -17.84 -10.33 15.58
N ASN A 60 -17.07 -9.31 15.92
CA ASN A 60 -15.66 -9.27 15.59
C ASN A 60 -14.93 -10.36 16.38
N GLY A 61 -14.20 -11.22 15.66
CA GLY A 61 -13.59 -12.41 16.27
C GLY A 61 -14.52 -13.63 16.33
N ALA A 62 -15.75 -13.57 15.80
CA ALA A 62 -16.62 -14.74 15.69
C ALA A 62 -16.10 -15.82 14.72
N GLY A 63 -15.04 -15.54 13.95
CA GLY A 63 -14.43 -16.46 12.99
C GLY A 63 -14.74 -16.17 11.52
N LYS A 64 -15.48 -15.09 11.18
CA LYS A 64 -15.91 -14.77 9.79
C LYS A 64 -14.73 -14.74 8.81
N SER A 65 -13.70 -13.93 9.10
CA SER A 65 -12.53 -13.80 8.24
C SER A 65 -11.71 -15.11 8.17
N THR A 66 -11.65 -15.88 9.26
CA THR A 66 -11.04 -17.21 9.27
C THR A 66 -11.79 -18.17 8.36
N LEU A 67 -13.12 -18.17 8.42
CA LEU A 67 -13.97 -19.00 7.58
C LEU A 67 -13.81 -18.63 6.10
N MET A 68 -13.70 -17.34 5.79
CA MET A 68 -13.45 -16.90 4.41
C MET A 68 -12.05 -17.21 3.92
N ALA A 69 -11.04 -17.16 4.81
CA ALA A 69 -9.70 -17.60 4.47
C ALA A 69 -9.69 -19.10 4.13
N VAL A 70 -10.46 -19.91 4.86
CA VAL A 70 -10.68 -21.33 4.54
C VAL A 70 -11.44 -21.49 3.21
N ALA A 71 -12.57 -20.79 3.04
CA ALA A 71 -13.39 -20.86 1.83
C ALA A 71 -12.62 -20.49 0.55
N SER A 72 -11.74 -19.49 0.65
CA SER A 72 -10.91 -19.02 -0.47
C SER A 72 -9.62 -19.81 -0.68
N GLY A 73 -9.37 -20.86 0.11
CA GLY A 73 -8.12 -21.63 0.06
C GLY A 73 -6.88 -20.86 0.55
N ALA A 74 -7.04 -19.69 1.16
CA ALA A 74 -5.93 -18.95 1.76
C ALA A 74 -5.45 -19.58 3.07
N LEU A 75 -6.28 -20.39 3.72
CA LEU A 75 -5.98 -21.10 4.95
C LEU A 75 -6.47 -22.53 4.87
N GLU A 76 -5.62 -23.49 5.23
CA GLU A 76 -6.02 -24.89 5.32
C GLU A 76 -6.83 -25.12 6.61
N PRO A 77 -8.02 -25.74 6.55
CA PRO A 77 -8.74 -26.14 7.74
C PRO A 77 -8.01 -27.29 8.48
N ASP A 78 -8.17 -27.39 9.80
CA ASP A 78 -7.65 -28.52 10.56
C ASP A 78 -8.53 -29.77 10.42
N ALA A 79 -9.83 -29.56 10.15
CA ALA A 79 -10.81 -30.58 9.78
C ALA A 79 -11.97 -29.95 8.99
N GLY A 80 -12.74 -30.79 8.28
CA GLY A 80 -13.87 -30.38 7.43
C GLY A 80 -13.50 -30.25 5.94
N THR A 81 -14.47 -29.90 5.11
CA THR A 81 -14.31 -29.83 3.64
C THR A 81 -14.87 -28.54 3.04
N VAL A 82 -14.27 -28.11 1.93
CA VAL A 82 -14.72 -26.96 1.13
C VAL A 82 -15.01 -27.43 -0.29
N GLU A 83 -16.23 -27.20 -0.77
CA GLU A 83 -16.63 -27.47 -2.15
C GLU A 83 -17.07 -26.18 -2.84
N ILE A 84 -16.57 -25.95 -4.05
CA ILE A 84 -16.89 -24.79 -4.88
C ILE A 84 -17.44 -25.31 -6.21
N GLY A 85 -18.68 -24.94 -6.51
CA GLY A 85 -19.35 -25.33 -7.74
C GLY A 85 -19.46 -26.84 -7.92
N GLY A 86 -19.65 -27.58 -6.82
CA GLY A 86 -19.71 -29.04 -6.79
C GLY A 86 -18.35 -29.76 -6.80
N THR A 87 -17.23 -29.03 -6.80
CA THR A 87 -15.88 -29.63 -6.79
C THR A 87 -15.18 -29.39 -5.46
N LEU A 88 -14.63 -30.45 -4.86
CA LEU A 88 -13.85 -30.38 -3.62
C LEU A 88 -12.55 -29.59 -3.84
N LEU A 89 -12.26 -28.63 -2.97
CA LEU A 89 -10.99 -27.92 -2.92
C LEU A 89 -9.93 -28.84 -2.31
N THR A 90 -8.98 -29.31 -3.10
CA THR A 90 -8.05 -30.38 -2.70
C THR A 90 -6.82 -29.87 -1.92
N ALA A 91 -6.46 -28.60 -2.12
CA ALA A 91 -5.40 -27.93 -1.39
C ALA A 91 -5.82 -26.52 -0.97
N ALA A 92 -5.19 -26.00 0.08
CA ALA A 92 -5.28 -24.59 0.44
C ALA A 92 -4.55 -23.73 -0.61
N SER A 93 -5.24 -23.46 -1.71
CA SER A 93 -4.74 -22.69 -2.84
C SER A 93 -5.77 -21.67 -3.31
N PRO A 94 -5.50 -20.36 -3.15
CA PRO A 94 -6.36 -19.31 -3.70
C PRO A 94 -6.48 -19.36 -5.23
N ASP A 95 -5.47 -19.88 -5.91
CA ASP A 95 -5.50 -20.03 -7.37
C ASP A 95 -6.42 -21.18 -7.79
N GLU A 96 -6.46 -22.28 -7.03
CA GLU A 96 -7.39 -23.39 -7.25
C GLU A 96 -8.83 -22.94 -7.01
N ALA A 97 -9.10 -22.30 -5.86
CA ALA A 97 -10.44 -21.77 -5.56
C ALA A 97 -10.94 -20.79 -6.64
N ARG A 98 -10.06 -19.92 -7.14
CA ARG A 98 -10.38 -19.00 -8.25
C ARG A 98 -10.67 -19.76 -9.55
N SER A 99 -9.94 -20.83 -9.85
CA SER A 99 -10.16 -21.66 -11.03
C SER A 99 -11.50 -22.41 -10.97
N LEU A 100 -11.98 -22.75 -9.76
CA LEU A 100 -13.30 -23.33 -9.52
C LEU A 100 -14.45 -22.30 -9.58
N GLY A 101 -14.13 -21.02 -9.75
CA GLY A 101 -15.10 -19.95 -9.95
C GLY A 101 -15.36 -19.07 -8.72
N LEU A 102 -14.52 -19.12 -7.68
CA LEU A 102 -14.64 -18.24 -6.52
C LEU A 102 -13.92 -16.90 -6.72
N GLY A 103 -14.65 -15.80 -6.65
CA GLY A 103 -14.13 -14.43 -6.59
C GLY A 103 -14.15 -13.91 -5.15
N ILE A 104 -13.21 -13.06 -4.78
CA ILE A 104 -13.16 -12.44 -3.45
C ILE A 104 -12.80 -10.96 -3.55
N VAL A 105 -13.56 -10.13 -2.84
CA VAL A 105 -13.24 -8.73 -2.53
C VAL A 105 -13.03 -8.65 -1.02
N ARG A 106 -11.87 -8.15 -0.61
CA ARG A 106 -11.46 -8.07 0.79
C ARG A 106 -11.58 -6.64 1.31
N GLN A 107 -11.62 -6.50 2.63
CA GLN A 107 -11.61 -5.20 3.31
C GLN A 107 -10.43 -4.30 2.89
N ASP A 108 -9.20 -4.84 2.79
CA ASP A 108 -8.05 -4.14 2.18
C ASP A 108 -7.87 -4.57 0.71
N PRO A 109 -8.14 -3.69 -0.27
CA PRO A 109 -7.95 -3.98 -1.68
C PRO A 109 -6.51 -4.43 -2.00
N ALA A 110 -6.38 -5.59 -2.62
CA ALA A 110 -5.10 -6.12 -3.09
C ALA A 110 -4.67 -5.46 -4.41
N LEU A 111 -4.52 -4.13 -4.39
CA LEU A 111 -4.10 -3.34 -5.53
C LEU A 111 -2.64 -2.92 -5.45
N LEU A 112 -2.01 -2.90 -6.62
CA LEU A 112 -0.63 -2.50 -6.88
C LEU A 112 -0.61 -1.01 -7.19
N LEU A 113 -0.23 -0.22 -6.19
CA LEU A 113 -0.37 1.24 -6.19
C LEU A 113 0.42 1.92 -7.32
N ASP A 114 1.55 1.34 -7.73
CA ASP A 114 2.44 1.91 -8.75
C ASP A 114 2.04 1.58 -10.19
N LEU A 115 1.11 0.63 -10.35
CA LEU A 115 0.56 0.25 -11.63
C LEU A 115 -0.69 1.07 -11.94
N THR A 116 -1.02 1.12 -13.22
CA THR A 116 -2.29 1.68 -13.68
C THR A 116 -3.46 0.79 -13.29
N VAL A 117 -4.66 1.37 -13.26
CA VAL A 117 -5.90 0.63 -13.04
C VAL A 117 -6.06 -0.51 -14.07
N ALA A 118 -5.80 -0.22 -15.35
CA ALA A 118 -5.87 -1.21 -16.42
C ALA A 118 -4.90 -2.38 -16.21
N GLU A 119 -3.67 -2.10 -15.77
CA GLU A 119 -2.69 -3.15 -15.48
C GLU A 119 -3.11 -3.99 -14.29
N ASN A 120 -3.59 -3.37 -13.20
CA ASN A 120 -4.11 -4.07 -12.02
C ASN A 120 -5.26 -5.03 -12.39
N MET A 121 -6.24 -4.52 -13.15
CA MET A 121 -7.37 -5.32 -13.58
C MET A 121 -6.92 -6.44 -14.53
N ALA A 122 -6.04 -6.15 -15.50
CA ALA A 122 -5.55 -7.15 -16.46
C ALA A 122 -4.72 -8.28 -15.82
N ILE A 123 -3.93 -7.98 -14.78
CA ILE A 123 -3.26 -9.00 -13.98
C ILE A 123 -4.32 -9.86 -13.28
N GLY A 124 -5.23 -9.22 -12.53
CA GLY A 124 -6.20 -9.95 -11.69
C GLY A 124 -7.20 -10.79 -12.48
N VAL A 125 -7.59 -10.38 -13.69
CA VAL A 125 -8.49 -11.17 -14.54
C VAL A 125 -7.80 -12.08 -15.56
N GLY A 126 -6.49 -11.91 -15.73
CA GLY A 126 -5.70 -12.54 -16.78
C GLY A 126 -5.68 -11.75 -18.09
N TYR A 127 -4.48 -11.63 -18.67
CA TYR A 127 -4.24 -10.84 -19.89
C TYR A 127 -5.09 -11.28 -21.09
N THR A 128 -5.41 -12.57 -21.23
CA THR A 128 -6.25 -13.08 -22.33
C THR A 128 -7.66 -12.49 -22.26
N ARG A 129 -8.26 -12.45 -21.06
CA ARG A 129 -9.60 -11.90 -20.83
C ARG A 129 -9.65 -10.38 -21.02
N ALA A 130 -8.53 -9.70 -20.73
CA ALA A 130 -8.37 -8.27 -20.99
C ALA A 130 -8.03 -7.92 -22.46
N GLY A 131 -7.91 -8.91 -23.37
CA GLY A 131 -7.51 -8.70 -24.76
C GLY A 131 -6.04 -8.32 -24.95
N GLY A 132 -5.20 -8.60 -23.96
CA GLY A 132 -3.78 -8.25 -23.90
C GLY A 132 -3.52 -6.83 -23.37
N LEU A 133 -2.26 -6.53 -23.05
CA LEU A 133 -1.85 -5.25 -22.44
C LEU A 133 -2.20 -4.02 -23.28
N ARG A 134 -2.31 -4.16 -24.61
CA ARG A 134 -2.67 -3.06 -25.51
C ARG A 134 -4.16 -2.70 -25.44
N ALA A 135 -5.03 -3.70 -25.32
CA ALA A 135 -6.47 -3.52 -25.24
C ALA A 135 -6.96 -3.28 -23.80
N ALA A 136 -6.17 -3.70 -22.81
CA ALA A 136 -6.51 -3.62 -21.39
C ALA A 136 -7.04 -2.25 -20.94
N PRO A 137 -6.52 -1.07 -21.36
CA PRO A 137 -7.09 0.21 -20.96
C PRO A 137 -8.53 0.43 -21.43
N ALA A 138 -8.85 0.11 -22.68
CA ALA A 138 -10.20 0.27 -23.21
C ALA A 138 -11.16 -0.74 -22.59
N TRP A 139 -10.70 -1.99 -22.43
CA TRP A 139 -11.45 -3.03 -21.75
C TRP A 139 -11.74 -2.67 -20.30
N ALA A 140 -10.74 -2.23 -19.53
CA ALA A 140 -10.91 -1.84 -18.13
C ALA A 140 -11.86 -0.64 -17.99
N GLN A 141 -11.74 0.35 -18.89
CA GLN A 141 -12.65 1.50 -18.89
C GLN A 141 -14.11 1.06 -19.05
N SER A 142 -14.40 0.13 -19.97
CA SER A 142 -15.76 -0.41 -20.15
C SER A 142 -16.34 -1.11 -18.92
N LYS A 143 -15.48 -1.57 -17.99
CA LYS A 143 -15.90 -2.18 -16.71
C LYS A 143 -16.06 -1.17 -15.59
N LEU A 144 -15.45 0.01 -15.73
CA LEU A 144 -15.47 1.09 -14.74
C LEU A 144 -16.56 2.13 -15.03
N ASP A 145 -16.86 2.42 -16.29
CA ASP A 145 -17.92 3.36 -16.70
C ASP A 145 -19.28 3.07 -16.02
N PRO A 146 -19.72 1.79 -15.88
CA PRO A 146 -20.86 1.37 -15.07
C PRO A 146 -20.99 1.91 -13.64
N TRP A 147 -19.90 2.40 -13.05
CA TRP A 147 -19.83 2.91 -11.68
C TRP A 147 -19.94 4.44 -11.59
N GLU A 148 -19.79 5.15 -12.72
CA GLU A 148 -19.97 6.62 -12.83
C GLU A 148 -19.10 7.44 -11.86
N MET A 149 -17.91 6.95 -11.53
CA MET A 149 -16.99 7.58 -10.56
C MET A 149 -15.83 8.38 -11.20
N GLY A 150 -15.84 8.55 -12.52
CA GLY A 150 -14.77 9.24 -13.24
C GLY A 150 -13.40 8.55 -13.14
N ILE A 151 -13.37 7.24 -12.87
CA ILE A 151 -12.13 6.46 -12.75
C ILE A 151 -11.55 6.24 -14.15
N SER A 152 -10.33 6.75 -14.38
CA SER A 152 -9.59 6.49 -15.61
C SER A 152 -8.81 5.19 -15.52
N ALA A 153 -9.01 4.30 -16.50
CA ALA A 153 -8.24 3.06 -16.60
C ALA A 153 -6.72 3.29 -16.76
N ARG A 154 -6.30 4.49 -17.19
CA ARG A 154 -4.90 4.88 -17.35
C ARG A 154 -4.30 5.58 -16.12
N ALA A 155 -5.13 5.95 -15.14
CA ALA A 155 -4.65 6.52 -13.90
C ALA A 155 -3.86 5.48 -13.10
N ARG A 156 -2.92 5.93 -12.27
CA ARG A 156 -2.28 5.05 -11.30
C ARG A 156 -3.22 4.79 -10.15
N VAL A 157 -3.16 3.59 -9.58
CA VAL A 157 -3.97 3.28 -8.39
C VAL A 157 -3.59 4.19 -7.22
N SER A 158 -2.33 4.60 -7.10
CA SER A 158 -1.89 5.57 -6.07
C SER A 158 -2.56 6.95 -6.18
N GLU A 159 -3.13 7.30 -7.34
CA GLU A 159 -3.84 8.57 -7.57
C GLU A 159 -5.32 8.49 -7.26
N LEU A 160 -5.85 7.28 -7.02
CA LEU A 160 -7.24 7.05 -6.69
C LEU A 160 -7.50 7.31 -5.20
N SER A 161 -8.69 7.82 -4.92
CA SER A 161 -9.26 7.87 -3.57
C SER A 161 -9.52 6.44 -3.04
N VAL A 162 -9.76 6.30 -1.73
CA VAL A 162 -9.96 4.99 -1.11
C VAL A 162 -11.21 4.30 -1.69
N GLU A 163 -12.27 5.08 -1.90
CA GLU A 163 -13.55 4.65 -2.46
C GLU A 163 -13.37 4.14 -3.90
N GLN A 164 -12.63 4.89 -4.72
CA GLN A 164 -12.29 4.51 -6.09
C GLN A 164 -11.47 3.22 -6.15
N ARG A 165 -10.53 3.01 -5.21
CA ARG A 165 -9.75 1.76 -5.12
C ARG A 165 -10.67 0.58 -4.82
N PHE A 166 -11.62 0.75 -3.91
CA PHE A 166 -12.57 -0.30 -3.57
C PHE A 166 -13.43 -0.70 -4.77
N VAL A 167 -13.93 0.29 -5.52
CA VAL A 167 -14.68 0.04 -6.76
C VAL A 167 -13.85 -0.64 -7.83
N VAL A 168 -12.57 -0.29 -7.99
CA VAL A 168 -11.67 -1.01 -8.91
C VAL A 168 -11.53 -2.49 -8.51
N GLU A 169 -11.43 -2.79 -7.21
CA GLU A 169 -11.34 -4.16 -6.71
C GLU A 169 -12.62 -4.95 -7.01
N ILE A 170 -13.79 -4.37 -6.73
CA ILE A 170 -15.08 -4.99 -7.03
C ILE A 170 -15.25 -5.19 -8.53
N ALA A 171 -14.99 -4.17 -9.35
CA ALA A 171 -15.11 -4.26 -10.81
C ALA A 171 -14.19 -5.35 -11.38
N LYS A 172 -12.98 -5.48 -10.85
CA LYS A 172 -12.04 -6.56 -11.19
C LYS A 172 -12.60 -7.93 -10.82
N ALA A 173 -13.17 -8.09 -9.63
CA ALA A 173 -13.77 -9.35 -9.19
C ALA A 173 -14.99 -9.73 -10.04
N LEU A 174 -15.88 -8.78 -10.33
CA LEU A 174 -17.04 -8.99 -11.22
C LEU A 174 -16.62 -9.35 -12.64
N ALA A 175 -15.53 -8.75 -13.14
CA ALA A 175 -15.01 -9.04 -14.46
C ALA A 175 -14.46 -10.48 -14.60
N LEU A 176 -14.22 -11.19 -13.50
CA LEU A 176 -13.89 -12.62 -13.52
C LEU A 176 -15.08 -13.51 -13.91
N LYS A 177 -16.31 -12.99 -13.83
CA LYS A 177 -17.56 -13.75 -13.90
C LYS A 177 -17.56 -14.94 -12.93
N PRO A 178 -17.42 -14.68 -11.60
CA PRO A 178 -17.35 -15.74 -10.61
C PRO A 178 -18.70 -16.49 -10.50
N ARG A 179 -18.64 -17.80 -10.20
CA ARG A 179 -19.80 -18.59 -9.75
C ARG A 179 -20.20 -18.18 -8.33
N VAL A 180 -19.21 -17.89 -7.48
CA VAL A 180 -19.42 -17.42 -6.11
C VAL A 180 -18.56 -16.19 -5.87
N LEU A 181 -19.15 -15.07 -5.45
CA LEU A 181 -18.42 -13.86 -5.08
C LEU A 181 -18.50 -13.63 -3.57
N LEU A 182 -17.36 -13.63 -2.90
CA LEU A 182 -17.24 -13.24 -1.50
C LEU A 182 -17.00 -11.72 -1.43
N LEU A 183 -17.84 -10.99 -0.70
CA LEU A 183 -17.68 -9.57 -0.41
C LEU A 183 -17.48 -9.37 1.10
N ASP A 184 -16.26 -9.05 1.50
CA ASP A 184 -15.88 -8.84 2.91
C ASP A 184 -15.89 -7.35 3.26
N GLU A 185 -16.90 -6.93 4.03
CA GLU A 185 -17.16 -5.55 4.47
C GLU A 185 -17.07 -4.50 3.33
N PRO A 186 -17.85 -4.66 2.24
CA PRO A 186 -17.59 -3.92 1.01
C PRO A 186 -18.04 -2.45 1.01
N THR A 187 -18.66 -1.98 2.08
CA THR A 187 -19.35 -0.68 2.15
C THR A 187 -18.72 0.31 3.13
N GLU A 188 -17.73 -0.11 3.92
CA GLU A 188 -17.12 0.73 4.98
C GLU A 188 -16.61 2.07 4.46
N HIS A 189 -16.12 2.10 3.22
CA HIS A 189 -15.57 3.29 2.59
C HIS A 189 -16.51 3.91 1.55
N LEU A 190 -17.69 3.35 1.30
CA LEU A 190 -18.58 3.79 0.22
C LEU A 190 -19.65 4.76 0.74
N SER A 191 -19.96 5.77 -0.07
CA SER A 191 -21.13 6.62 0.14
C SER A 191 -22.42 5.86 -0.14
N ILE A 192 -23.55 6.37 0.38
CA ILE A 192 -24.88 5.75 0.22
C ILE A 192 -25.20 5.50 -1.26
N GLU A 193 -24.91 6.44 -2.15
CA GLU A 193 -25.15 6.29 -3.59
C GLU A 193 -24.33 5.14 -4.21
N GLU A 194 -23.09 4.96 -3.75
CA GLU A 194 -22.17 3.92 -4.22
C GLU A 194 -22.56 2.54 -3.67
N VAL A 195 -23.05 2.47 -2.42
CA VAL A 195 -23.64 1.24 -1.86
C VAL A 195 -24.83 0.79 -2.71
N GLN A 196 -25.71 1.72 -3.12
CA GLN A 196 -26.83 1.39 -3.99
C GLN A 196 -26.37 0.92 -5.38
N ARG A 197 -25.29 1.48 -5.94
CA ARG A 197 -24.68 0.99 -7.19
C ARG A 197 -24.12 -0.43 -7.03
N LEU A 198 -23.41 -0.71 -5.93
CA LEU A 198 -22.92 -2.05 -5.60
C LEU A 198 -24.08 -3.05 -5.52
N PHE A 199 -25.15 -2.71 -4.79
CA PHE A 199 -26.31 -3.59 -4.63
C PHE A 199 -26.98 -3.92 -5.96
N ARG A 200 -27.11 -2.95 -6.87
CA ARG A 200 -27.60 -3.22 -8.23
C ARG A 200 -26.72 -4.21 -8.97
N ARG A 201 -25.39 -4.04 -8.94
CA ARG A 201 -24.44 -4.96 -9.61
C ARG A 201 -24.43 -6.35 -8.98
N VAL A 202 -24.55 -6.45 -7.66
CA VAL A 202 -24.70 -7.72 -6.94
C VAL A 202 -25.95 -8.44 -7.38
N ARG A 203 -27.10 -7.75 -7.43
CA ARG A 203 -28.36 -8.34 -7.90
C ARG A 203 -28.32 -8.73 -9.38
N GLU A 204 -27.63 -7.97 -10.23
CA GLU A 204 -27.38 -8.34 -11.63
C GLU A 204 -26.54 -9.62 -11.74
N LEU A 205 -25.45 -9.74 -10.96
CA LEU A 205 -24.60 -10.92 -10.95
C LEU A 205 -25.37 -12.18 -10.52
N VAL A 206 -26.16 -12.07 -9.46
CA VAL A 206 -26.92 -13.21 -8.90
C VAL A 206 -28.02 -13.68 -9.86
N LYS A 207 -28.63 -12.77 -10.65
CA LYS A 207 -29.58 -13.14 -11.72
C LYS A 207 -28.96 -14.05 -12.79
N ASP A 208 -27.65 -13.95 -13.02
CA ASP A 208 -26.91 -14.78 -13.97
C ASP A 208 -26.49 -16.15 -13.37
N SER A 209 -27.26 -16.67 -12.40
CA SER A 209 -27.02 -17.96 -11.71
C SER A 209 -25.72 -18.04 -10.89
N ALA A 210 -25.13 -16.91 -10.53
CA ALA A 210 -24.05 -16.85 -9.55
C ALA A 210 -24.61 -16.69 -8.12
N ALA A 211 -23.76 -16.83 -7.12
CA ALA A 211 -24.08 -16.55 -5.72
C ALA A 211 -23.15 -15.49 -5.13
N VAL A 212 -23.65 -14.75 -4.14
CA VAL A 212 -22.84 -13.75 -3.43
C VAL A 212 -22.88 -14.04 -1.93
N VAL A 213 -21.71 -14.15 -1.31
CA VAL A 213 -21.60 -14.14 0.15
C VAL A 213 -21.29 -12.71 0.58
N TYR A 214 -22.19 -12.11 1.33
CA TYR A 214 -22.09 -10.73 1.79
C TYR A 214 -21.76 -10.68 3.28
N ILE A 215 -20.59 -10.19 3.63
CA ILE A 215 -20.14 -10.12 5.02
C ILE A 215 -20.19 -8.66 5.44
N SER A 216 -20.98 -8.38 6.46
CA SER A 216 -21.09 -7.04 7.01
C SER A 216 -21.55 -7.11 8.46
N HIS A 217 -21.14 -6.12 9.23
CA HIS A 217 -21.66 -5.85 10.56
C HIS A 217 -22.77 -4.78 10.53
N ARG A 218 -23.09 -4.23 9.35
CA ARG A 218 -24.17 -3.27 9.14
C ARG A 218 -25.47 -3.99 8.82
N ILE A 219 -26.28 -4.23 9.85
CA ILE A 219 -27.50 -5.02 9.75
C ILE A 219 -28.54 -4.41 8.79
N PRO A 220 -28.76 -3.08 8.73
CA PRO A 220 -29.68 -2.49 7.75
C PRO A 220 -29.30 -2.81 6.29
N GLU A 221 -27.99 -2.79 5.99
CA GLU A 221 -27.48 -3.15 4.66
C GLU A 221 -27.68 -4.64 4.38
N VAL A 222 -27.41 -5.50 5.36
CA VAL A 222 -27.63 -6.95 5.27
C VAL A 222 -29.10 -7.27 4.97
N LEU A 223 -30.04 -6.68 5.72
CA LEU A 223 -31.47 -6.87 5.51
C LEU A 223 -31.94 -6.36 4.15
N GLN A 224 -31.28 -5.33 3.60
CA GLN A 224 -31.61 -4.79 2.29
C GLN A 224 -31.17 -5.71 1.14
N ILE A 225 -30.01 -6.37 1.25
CA ILE A 225 -29.39 -7.10 0.13
C ILE A 225 -29.50 -8.62 0.21
N ALA A 226 -29.60 -9.19 1.40
CA ALA A 226 -29.54 -10.64 1.60
C ALA A 226 -30.89 -11.33 1.36
N ASP A 227 -30.83 -12.56 0.89
CA ASP A 227 -31.97 -13.48 0.82
C ASP A 227 -31.95 -14.44 2.04
N ARG A 228 -30.75 -14.84 2.49
CA ARG A 228 -30.53 -15.67 3.68
C ARG A 228 -29.40 -15.12 4.54
N ILE A 229 -29.47 -15.39 5.84
CA ILE A 229 -28.53 -14.87 6.83
C ILE A 229 -28.05 -16.02 7.72
N THR A 230 -26.74 -16.28 7.74
CA THR A 230 -26.12 -17.18 8.72
C THR A 230 -25.46 -16.35 9.82
N VAL A 231 -25.79 -16.70 11.07
CA VAL A 231 -25.17 -16.11 12.26
C VAL A 231 -24.01 -16.98 12.73
N LEU A 232 -22.82 -16.40 12.77
CA LEU A 232 -21.60 -17.01 13.30
C LEU A 232 -21.28 -16.39 14.66
N ARG A 233 -21.07 -17.21 15.70
CA ARG A 233 -20.68 -16.76 17.04
C ARG A 233 -19.75 -17.76 17.71
N ASP A 234 -18.70 -17.27 18.37
CA ASP A 234 -17.70 -18.11 19.07
C ASP A 234 -17.08 -19.20 18.17
N GLY A 235 -16.92 -18.92 16.87
CA GLY A 235 -16.42 -19.88 15.90
C GLY A 235 -17.40 -21.00 15.56
N GLN A 236 -18.70 -20.84 15.82
CA GLN A 236 -19.75 -21.83 15.54
C GLN A 236 -20.90 -21.23 14.72
N THR A 237 -21.49 -22.02 13.83
CA THR A 237 -22.75 -21.65 13.17
C THR A 237 -23.90 -21.72 14.19
N ARG A 238 -24.54 -20.59 14.48
CA ARG A 238 -25.70 -20.53 15.40
C ARG A 238 -27.03 -20.81 14.70
N GLY A 239 -27.09 -20.58 13.40
CA GLY A 239 -28.27 -20.85 12.58
C GLY A 239 -28.25 -20.10 11.27
N THR A 240 -29.13 -20.49 10.35
CA THR A 240 -29.37 -19.84 9.06
C THR A 240 -30.85 -19.55 8.92
N TYR A 241 -31.19 -18.32 8.53
CA TYR A 241 -32.55 -17.80 8.49
C TYR A 241 -32.82 -17.13 7.15
N PHE A 242 -34.08 -17.06 6.72
CA PHE A 242 -34.46 -16.20 5.61
C PHE A 242 -34.46 -14.74 6.05
N ALA A 243 -33.95 -13.83 5.22
CA ALA A 243 -33.80 -12.43 5.60
C ALA A 243 -35.15 -11.73 5.87
N ASN A 244 -36.24 -12.22 5.27
CA ASN A 244 -37.60 -11.72 5.48
C ASN A 244 -38.29 -12.25 6.75
N GLU A 245 -37.67 -13.20 7.46
CA GLU A 245 -38.22 -13.81 8.69
C GLU A 245 -37.57 -13.27 9.96
N VAL A 246 -36.55 -12.42 9.85
CA VAL A 246 -35.79 -11.88 10.99
C VAL A 246 -35.76 -10.36 10.97
N THR A 247 -35.90 -9.77 12.15
CA THR A 247 -35.74 -8.32 12.36
C THR A 247 -34.29 -7.95 12.63
N GLU A 248 -33.98 -6.65 12.65
CA GLU A 248 -32.66 -6.18 13.07
C GLU A 248 -32.33 -6.59 14.52
N THR A 249 -33.30 -6.42 15.43
CA THR A 249 -33.19 -6.83 16.84
C THR A 249 -32.91 -8.34 16.96
N ASP A 250 -33.62 -9.16 16.20
CA ASP A 250 -33.42 -10.61 16.13
C ASP A 250 -31.98 -11.00 15.77
N ILE A 251 -31.39 -10.32 14.79
CA ILE A 251 -30.03 -10.58 14.34
C ILE A 251 -29.04 -10.17 15.43
N ILE A 252 -29.22 -9.00 16.04
CA ILE A 252 -28.35 -8.49 17.12
C ILE A 252 -28.31 -9.48 18.30
N GLU A 253 -29.48 -9.91 18.77
CA GLU A 253 -29.58 -10.84 19.89
C GLU A 253 -28.88 -12.17 19.62
N ARG A 254 -29.02 -12.69 18.39
CA ARG A 254 -28.38 -13.96 17.98
C ARG A 254 -26.87 -13.81 17.83
N VAL A 255 -26.40 -12.67 17.31
CA VAL A 255 -24.98 -12.37 17.15
C VAL A 255 -24.29 -12.22 18.50
N VAL A 256 -24.90 -11.52 19.45
CA VAL A 256 -24.29 -11.17 20.74
C VAL A 256 -24.59 -12.19 21.85
N GLY A 257 -25.70 -12.92 21.74
CA GLY A 257 -26.07 -13.97 22.69
C GLY A 257 -26.76 -13.51 23.98
N ARG A 258 -27.21 -12.26 24.03
CA ARG A 258 -28.01 -11.68 25.11
C ARG A 258 -28.95 -10.63 24.51
N ALA A 259 -30.11 -10.43 25.11
CA ALA A 259 -30.92 -9.24 24.87
C ALA A 259 -30.04 -8.02 25.20
N LEU A 260 -29.70 -7.23 24.18
CA LEU A 260 -28.93 -6.01 24.36
C LEU A 260 -29.91 -4.87 24.61
N ASP A 261 -30.28 -4.66 25.86
CA ASP A 261 -30.61 -3.31 26.28
C ASP A 261 -29.29 -2.53 26.22
N THR A 262 -29.21 -1.48 25.40
CA THR A 262 -28.04 -0.60 25.33
C THR A 262 -27.87 0.11 26.68
N VAL A 263 -27.10 -0.51 27.59
CA VAL A 263 -26.78 0.08 28.89
C VAL A 263 -25.69 1.12 28.70
N PHE A 264 -26.09 2.35 28.39
CA PHE A 264 -25.21 3.50 28.49
C PHE A 264 -24.84 3.76 29.94
N PRO A 265 -23.58 4.12 30.25
CA PRO A 265 -23.24 4.58 31.59
C PRO A 265 -23.97 5.90 31.88
N PRO A 266 -24.30 6.19 33.15
CA PRO A 266 -24.98 7.45 33.50
C PRO A 266 -24.13 8.65 33.05
N LYS A 267 -24.78 9.65 32.44
CA LYS A 267 -24.16 10.90 32.01
C LYS A 267 -23.55 11.64 33.21
N GLY A 268 -22.47 12.38 32.99
CA GLY A 268 -21.76 13.07 34.07
C GLY A 268 -22.59 14.16 34.74
N SER A 269 -23.42 14.84 33.96
CA SER A 269 -24.44 15.79 34.43
C SER A 269 -25.45 15.17 35.40
N VAL A 270 -25.82 13.91 35.17
CA VAL A 270 -26.75 13.15 36.03
C VAL A 270 -26.01 12.55 37.23
N ALA A 271 -24.78 12.07 37.03
CA ALA A 271 -23.94 11.45 38.07
C ALA A 271 -23.24 12.48 38.99
N GLY A 272 -23.33 13.78 38.70
CA GLY A 272 -22.68 14.85 39.46
C GLY A 272 -21.16 14.91 39.30
N THR A 273 -20.61 14.37 38.22
CA THR A 273 -19.15 14.33 37.96
C THR A 273 -18.64 15.51 37.14
N VAL A 274 -19.53 16.24 36.46
CA VAL A 274 -19.23 17.50 35.75
C VAL A 274 -18.96 18.61 36.77
N ARG A 275 -17.84 19.31 36.60
CA ARG A 275 -17.42 20.43 37.46
C ARG A 275 -17.58 21.75 36.70
N GLU A 276 -17.65 22.88 37.41
CA GLU A 276 -17.74 24.21 36.78
C GLU A 276 -16.43 24.67 36.12
N GLU A 277 -15.30 24.00 36.38
CA GLU A 277 -14.00 24.35 35.80
C GLU A 277 -13.95 24.05 34.30
N GLU A 278 -13.70 25.08 33.48
CA GLU A 278 -13.48 24.93 32.04
C GLU A 278 -12.11 24.27 31.75
N ARG A 279 -12.13 23.13 31.05
CA ARG A 279 -10.94 22.36 30.69
C ARG A 279 -10.46 22.64 29.27
N LEU A 280 -11.38 22.95 28.35
CA LEU A 280 -11.09 23.36 26.98
C LEU A 280 -11.92 24.59 26.64
N SER A 281 -11.27 25.62 26.11
CA SER A 281 -11.92 26.82 25.56
C SER A 281 -11.46 27.02 24.13
N VAL A 282 -12.39 27.25 23.22
CA VAL A 282 -12.15 27.51 21.80
C VAL A 282 -12.88 28.79 21.43
N ALA A 283 -12.16 29.77 20.87
CA ALA A 283 -12.76 31.02 20.43
C ALA A 283 -12.27 31.44 19.03
N GLY A 284 -13.24 31.67 18.14
CA GLY A 284 -13.03 32.13 16.77
C GLY A 284 -12.16 31.20 15.92
N LEU A 285 -12.21 29.90 16.17
CA LEU A 285 -11.33 28.94 15.49
C LEU A 285 -11.76 28.77 14.04
N THR A 286 -10.80 28.95 13.12
CA THR A 286 -11.02 28.89 11.67
C THR A 286 -9.93 28.05 11.01
N GLY A 287 -10.34 27.12 10.14
CA GLY A 287 -9.50 26.17 9.43
C GLY A 287 -9.93 25.98 7.97
N HIS A 288 -9.53 24.87 7.35
CA HIS A 288 -9.77 24.64 5.91
C HIS A 288 -11.25 24.43 5.56
N GLN A 289 -12.01 23.77 6.42
CA GLN A 289 -13.43 23.43 6.19
C GLN A 289 -14.37 23.90 7.32
N PHE A 290 -13.87 24.72 8.25
CA PHE A 290 -14.67 25.32 9.31
C PHE A 290 -14.24 26.76 9.58
N ALA A 291 -15.16 27.60 10.04
CA ALA A 291 -14.92 29.01 10.27
C ALA A 291 -15.68 29.52 11.49
N ASP A 292 -14.99 30.36 12.27
CA ASP A 292 -15.49 31.07 13.44
C ASP A 292 -16.17 30.17 14.50
N VAL A 293 -15.58 29.01 14.77
CA VAL A 293 -16.10 28.06 15.75
C VAL A 293 -15.67 28.47 17.15
N SER A 294 -16.63 28.63 18.06
CA SER A 294 -16.41 28.94 19.47
C SER A 294 -17.25 28.04 20.37
N PHE A 295 -16.61 27.40 21.35
CA PHE A 295 -17.27 26.57 22.36
C PHE A 295 -16.32 26.31 23.54
N SER A 296 -16.87 25.88 24.66
CA SER A 296 -16.12 25.48 25.85
C SER A 296 -16.48 24.05 26.25
N VAL A 297 -15.62 23.37 27.02
CA VAL A 297 -15.90 22.06 27.62
C VAL A 297 -15.38 22.03 29.05
N ARG A 298 -16.24 21.59 29.97
CA ARG A 298 -15.98 21.52 31.40
C ARG A 298 -15.23 20.25 31.80
N ALA A 299 -14.60 20.27 32.98
CA ALA A 299 -14.00 19.07 33.57
C ALA A 299 -15.09 18.03 33.90
N GLY A 300 -14.94 16.80 33.42
CA GLY A 300 -15.95 15.77 33.61
C GLY A 300 -17.04 15.75 32.54
N GLU A 301 -17.00 16.65 31.56
CA GLU A 301 -18.02 16.76 30.54
C GLU A 301 -17.65 16.01 29.26
N ILE A 302 -18.63 15.34 28.64
CA ILE A 302 -18.52 14.79 27.28
C ILE A 302 -19.39 15.64 26.34
N VAL A 303 -18.77 16.34 25.39
CA VAL A 303 -19.44 17.13 24.36
C VAL A 303 -19.38 16.41 23.02
N GLY A 304 -20.54 16.19 22.42
CA GLY A 304 -20.68 15.60 21.09
C GLY A 304 -20.47 16.61 19.97
N LEU A 305 -19.86 16.19 18.86
CA LEU A 305 -19.85 16.90 17.58
C LEU A 305 -20.67 16.09 16.58
N ALA A 306 -21.69 16.69 16.00
CA ALA A 306 -22.57 16.05 15.02
C ALA A 306 -22.80 16.92 13.78
N GLY A 307 -23.36 16.32 12.73
CA GLY A 307 -23.80 17.02 11.52
C GLY A 307 -23.67 16.14 10.28
N VAL A 308 -24.15 16.62 9.13
CA VAL A 308 -23.99 15.88 7.86
C VAL A 308 -22.49 15.72 7.55
N GLN A 309 -22.11 14.54 7.05
CA GLN A 309 -20.72 14.21 6.72
C GLN A 309 -20.12 15.26 5.77
N GLY A 310 -18.91 15.73 6.08
CA GLY A 310 -18.21 16.76 5.31
C GLY A 310 -18.58 18.20 5.66
N ASN A 311 -19.18 18.44 6.83
CA ASN A 311 -19.49 19.79 7.34
C ASN A 311 -18.40 20.37 8.25
N GLY A 312 -17.17 19.84 8.21
CA GLY A 312 -16.03 20.39 8.94
C GLY A 312 -15.76 19.76 10.31
N GLN A 313 -16.50 18.71 10.72
CA GLN A 313 -16.36 18.10 12.05
C GLN A 313 -15.00 17.44 12.24
N THR A 314 -14.59 16.61 11.26
CA THR A 314 -13.29 15.92 11.25
C THR A 314 -12.14 16.94 11.23
N GLU A 315 -12.25 17.99 10.41
CA GLU A 315 -11.25 19.03 10.30
C GLU A 315 -11.12 19.84 11.60
N LEU A 316 -12.25 20.11 12.27
CA LEU A 316 -12.27 20.78 13.58
C LEU A 316 -11.56 19.94 14.66
N ILE A 317 -11.93 18.67 14.82
CA ILE A 317 -11.32 17.81 15.84
C ILE A 317 -9.83 17.58 15.57
N ARG A 318 -9.43 17.46 14.30
CA ARG A 318 -8.02 17.34 13.88
C ARG A 318 -7.23 18.63 14.08
N ALA A 319 -7.84 19.80 13.90
CA ALA A 319 -7.22 21.07 14.26
C ALA A 319 -7.00 21.20 15.77
N LEU A 320 -7.97 20.77 16.59
CA LEU A 320 -7.82 20.69 18.05
C LEU A 320 -6.78 19.66 18.49
N ALA A 321 -6.51 18.64 17.67
CA ALA A 321 -5.42 17.70 17.88
C ALA A 321 -4.04 18.23 17.42
N GLY A 322 -3.97 19.44 16.83
CA GLY A 322 -2.75 20.00 16.23
C GLY A 322 -2.26 19.24 15.00
N ILE A 323 -3.14 18.51 14.32
CA ILE A 323 -2.85 17.79 13.07
C ILE A 323 -3.07 18.72 11.87
N GLU A 324 -4.14 19.52 11.92
CA GLU A 324 -4.45 20.55 10.93
C GLU A 324 -4.10 21.95 11.42
N SER A 325 -3.84 22.86 10.49
CA SER A 325 -3.57 24.26 10.81
C SER A 325 -4.88 25.02 10.98
N ALA A 326 -5.01 25.75 12.09
CA ALA A 326 -6.11 26.66 12.34
C ALA A 326 -5.63 27.97 12.97
N SER A 327 -6.42 29.02 12.78
CA SER A 327 -6.27 30.33 13.45
C SER A 327 -7.38 30.54 14.46
N GLY A 328 -7.10 31.28 15.54
CA GLY A 328 -8.03 31.52 16.64
C GLY A 328 -7.32 31.36 17.97
N SER A 329 -8.07 31.36 19.08
CA SER A 329 -7.52 31.13 20.41
C SER A 329 -8.06 29.83 21.02
N ILE A 330 -7.15 29.06 21.61
CA ILE A 330 -7.47 27.85 22.36
C ILE A 330 -6.84 27.98 23.75
N SER A 331 -7.59 27.61 24.79
CA SER A 331 -7.05 27.45 26.14
C SER A 331 -7.33 26.05 26.67
N ILE A 332 -6.35 25.50 27.41
CA ILE A 332 -6.46 24.18 28.04
C ILE A 332 -6.15 24.33 29.52
N ALA A 333 -7.12 23.97 30.37
CA ALA A 333 -7.04 24.15 31.83
C ALA A 333 -6.56 25.57 32.21
N GLY A 334 -7.18 26.59 31.60
CA GLY A 334 -6.89 28.01 31.82
C GLY A 334 -5.62 28.55 31.15
N SER A 335 -4.80 27.73 30.49
CA SER A 335 -3.58 28.17 29.82
C SER A 335 -3.81 28.36 28.32
N SER A 336 -3.52 29.55 27.78
CA SER A 336 -3.53 29.79 26.34
C SER A 336 -2.47 28.94 25.64
N VAL A 337 -2.86 28.24 24.58
CA VAL A 337 -2.00 27.29 23.85
C VAL A 337 -2.07 27.52 22.35
N ARG A 338 -0.94 27.27 21.67
CA ARG A 338 -0.87 27.24 20.21
C ARG A 338 -0.65 25.81 19.74
N LEU A 339 -1.68 25.23 19.12
CA LEU A 339 -1.67 23.84 18.67
C LEU A 339 -1.10 23.72 17.24
N SER A 340 0.18 24.05 17.08
CA SER A 340 0.87 23.99 15.77
C SER A 340 1.32 22.58 15.35
N SER A 341 1.24 21.61 16.26
CA SER A 341 1.58 20.21 16.01
C SER A 341 0.92 19.30 17.06
N ASN A 342 0.71 18.04 16.72
CA ASN A 342 0.23 17.02 17.66
C ASN A 342 1.14 16.88 18.89
N THR A 343 2.46 17.08 18.72
CA THR A 343 3.40 17.10 19.86
C THR A 343 3.14 18.28 20.80
N ALA A 344 2.81 19.46 20.28
CA ALA A 344 2.45 20.61 21.10
C ALA A 344 1.13 20.36 21.84
N ALA A 345 0.13 19.78 21.17
CA ALA A 345 -1.14 19.39 21.78
C ALA A 345 -0.95 18.37 22.92
N ALA A 346 -0.15 17.33 22.69
CA ALA A 346 0.17 16.33 23.70
C ALA A 346 0.86 16.92 24.94
N ARG A 347 1.79 17.88 24.77
CA ARG A 347 2.42 18.58 25.90
C ARG A 347 1.44 19.44 26.70
N ALA A 348 0.43 19.98 26.04
CA ALA A 348 -0.64 20.73 26.70
C ALA A 348 -1.65 19.82 27.42
N GLY A 349 -1.56 18.50 27.24
CA GLY A 349 -2.46 17.51 27.85
C GLY A 349 -3.63 17.08 26.97
N VAL A 350 -3.57 17.38 25.66
CA VAL A 350 -4.55 16.86 24.67
C VAL A 350 -4.14 15.46 24.23
N VAL A 351 -5.09 14.53 24.23
CA VAL A 351 -4.92 13.22 23.64
C VAL A 351 -5.97 13.02 22.57
N TYR A 352 -5.52 12.65 21.37
CA TYR A 352 -6.39 12.34 20.24
C TYR A 352 -6.46 10.83 20.01
N VAL A 353 -7.67 10.33 19.79
CA VAL A 353 -8.01 8.98 19.34
C VAL A 353 -8.58 9.10 17.93
N PRO A 354 -7.86 8.63 16.90
CA PRO A 354 -8.28 8.76 15.50
C PRO A 354 -9.37 7.74 15.13
N SER A 355 -10.10 8.06 14.05
CA SER A 355 -11.02 7.14 13.35
C SER A 355 -10.28 5.95 12.73
N ASP A 356 -9.22 6.22 11.94
CA ASP A 356 -8.36 5.16 11.39
C ASP A 356 -7.31 4.70 12.40
N ARG A 357 -7.70 3.71 13.21
CA ARG A 357 -6.80 3.10 14.19
C ARG A 357 -5.60 2.39 13.55
N HIS A 358 -5.69 1.85 12.34
CA HIS A 358 -4.61 1.05 11.73
C HIS A 358 -3.51 1.93 11.15
N ALA A 359 -3.89 3.06 10.55
CA ALA A 359 -2.93 4.02 10.02
C ALA A 359 -2.38 4.97 11.10
N GLU A 360 -3.22 5.38 12.06
CA GLU A 360 -2.90 6.47 12.99
C GLU A 360 -2.93 6.07 14.49
N GLY A 361 -3.64 5.00 14.84
CA GLY A 361 -3.92 4.64 16.23
C GLY A 361 -2.95 3.65 16.87
N VAL A 362 -2.59 2.56 16.19
CA VAL A 362 -1.79 1.44 16.73
C VAL A 362 -0.53 1.15 15.91
N PHE A 363 0.50 0.67 16.58
CA PHE A 363 1.70 0.13 15.95
C PHE A 363 1.54 -1.38 15.81
N LEU A 364 0.92 -1.83 14.71
CA LEU A 364 0.57 -3.24 14.48
C LEU A 364 1.72 -4.25 14.66
N PRO A 365 2.97 -3.96 14.23
CA PRO A 365 4.08 -4.90 14.42
C PRO A 365 4.56 -5.02 15.87
N LEU A 366 4.22 -4.06 16.73
CA LEU A 366 4.64 -4.04 18.13
C LEU A 366 3.66 -4.82 19.01
N THR A 367 4.16 -5.23 20.18
CA THR A 367 3.39 -5.96 21.17
C THR A 367 2.33 -5.07 21.85
N VAL A 368 1.34 -5.71 22.50
CA VAL A 368 0.34 -5.02 23.32
C VAL A 368 1.01 -4.14 24.36
N GLY A 369 2.02 -4.65 25.07
CA GLY A 369 2.71 -3.90 26.10
C GLY A 369 3.43 -2.67 25.57
N GLU A 370 4.14 -2.78 24.45
CA GLU A 370 4.81 -1.65 23.80
C GLU A 370 3.82 -0.58 23.34
N ASN A 371 2.68 -0.99 22.78
CA ASN A 371 1.63 -0.06 22.37
C ASN A 371 1.02 0.70 23.57
N VAL A 372 0.71 -0.01 24.67
CA VAL A 372 0.12 0.56 25.89
C VAL A 372 1.04 1.61 26.51
N VAL A 373 2.34 1.32 26.64
CA VAL A 373 3.31 2.20 27.33
C VAL A 373 3.93 3.28 26.44
N MET A 374 3.60 3.32 25.15
CA MET A 374 4.28 4.19 24.16
C MET A 374 4.33 5.67 24.58
N LYS A 375 3.23 6.21 25.11
CA LYS A 375 3.16 7.61 25.59
C LYS A 375 3.88 7.85 26.93
N LYS A 376 4.30 6.78 27.60
CA LYS A 376 5.00 6.77 28.89
C LYS A 376 6.37 6.08 28.83
N LEU A 377 7.00 6.02 27.65
CA LEU A 377 8.33 5.41 27.44
C LEU A 377 9.38 5.87 28.47
N ARG A 378 9.39 7.16 28.82
CA ARG A 378 10.33 7.70 29.84
C ARG A 378 10.16 7.06 31.21
N SER A 379 8.93 6.70 31.60
CA SER A 379 8.65 6.07 32.91
C SER A 379 9.10 4.61 32.98
N VAL A 380 9.19 3.93 31.84
CA VAL A 380 9.67 2.55 31.73
C VAL A 380 11.14 2.45 31.32
N SER A 381 11.83 3.59 31.17
CA SER A 381 13.22 3.65 30.73
C SER A 381 14.16 4.18 31.82
N ARG A 382 15.39 3.67 31.89
CA ARG A 382 16.44 4.15 32.78
C ARG A 382 17.72 4.36 31.98
N GLY A 383 18.25 5.59 31.95
CA GLY A 383 19.44 5.93 31.16
C GLY A 383 19.29 5.72 29.64
N GLY A 384 18.06 5.80 29.12
CA GLY A 384 17.75 5.51 27.70
C GLY A 384 17.50 4.03 27.39
N VAL A 385 17.67 3.13 28.36
CA VAL A 385 17.39 1.70 28.22
C VAL A 385 15.99 1.39 28.71
N ILE A 386 15.18 0.74 27.86
CA ILE A 386 13.81 0.33 28.18
C ILE A 386 13.83 -0.93 29.05
N SER A 387 13.03 -0.95 30.11
CA SER A 387 12.86 -2.12 30.99
C SER A 387 11.63 -2.93 30.58
N GLU A 388 11.85 -4.10 29.97
CA GLU A 388 10.79 -5.03 29.57
C GLU A 388 9.92 -5.49 30.77
N LYS A 389 10.54 -5.63 31.95
CA LYS A 389 9.83 -5.95 33.20
C LYS A 389 8.82 -4.85 33.58
N ASN A 390 9.19 -3.57 33.43
CA ASN A 390 8.29 -2.46 33.73
C ASN A 390 7.19 -2.32 32.67
N ILE A 391 7.50 -2.58 31.40
CA ILE A 391 6.49 -2.65 30.34
C ILE A 391 5.45 -3.70 30.67
N THR A 392 5.90 -4.93 30.95
CA THR A 392 5.02 -6.07 31.27
C THR A 392 4.12 -5.73 32.45
N LYS A 393 4.68 -5.19 33.54
CA LYS A 393 3.91 -4.80 34.74
C LYS A 393 2.78 -3.81 34.42
N ILE A 394 3.11 -2.69 33.76
CA ILE A 394 2.12 -1.64 33.46
C ILE A 394 1.09 -2.14 32.44
N ALA A 395 1.53 -2.92 31.45
CA ALA A 395 0.66 -3.47 30.42
C ALA A 395 -0.35 -4.46 31.01
N ASP A 396 0.09 -5.38 31.87
CA ASP A 396 -0.76 -6.40 32.47
C ASP A 396 -1.83 -5.76 33.38
N GLU A 397 -1.48 -4.71 34.13
CA GLU A 397 -2.44 -3.91 34.92
C GLU A 397 -3.54 -3.32 34.02
N GLN A 398 -3.18 -2.76 32.85
CA GLN A 398 -4.17 -2.19 31.92
C GLN A 398 -4.98 -3.25 31.18
N ILE A 399 -4.36 -4.38 30.80
CA ILE A 399 -5.03 -5.52 30.16
C ILE A 399 -6.14 -6.04 31.07
N HIS A 400 -5.85 -6.20 32.36
CA HIS A 400 -6.85 -6.61 33.35
C HIS A 400 -7.93 -5.56 33.58
N SER A 401 -7.54 -4.30 33.79
CA SER A 401 -8.48 -3.19 34.06
C SER A 401 -9.53 -3.02 32.95
N LEU A 402 -9.12 -3.18 31.69
CA LEU A 402 -9.96 -2.91 30.52
C LEU A 402 -10.53 -4.19 29.87
N GLY A 403 -10.24 -5.36 30.45
CA GLY A 403 -10.67 -6.65 29.92
C GLY A 403 -10.21 -6.87 28.47
N ILE A 404 -8.94 -6.60 28.18
CA ILE A 404 -8.34 -6.81 26.86
C ILE A 404 -8.11 -8.31 26.70
N LYS A 405 -8.81 -8.95 25.75
CA LYS A 405 -8.65 -10.37 25.44
C LYS A 405 -7.36 -10.56 24.65
N THR A 406 -6.29 -10.94 25.33
CA THR A 406 -4.98 -11.25 24.72
C THR A 406 -4.31 -12.40 25.48
N PRO A 407 -3.56 -13.31 24.81
CA PRO A 407 -2.79 -14.35 25.50
C PRO A 407 -1.74 -13.79 26.46
N SER A 408 -1.13 -12.65 26.12
CA SER A 408 -0.13 -11.96 26.95
C SER A 408 0.11 -10.54 26.45
N SER A 409 0.78 -9.70 27.26
CA SER A 409 1.29 -8.38 26.86
C SER A 409 2.36 -8.44 25.75
N ARG A 410 2.97 -9.61 25.50
CA ARG A 410 3.95 -9.85 24.41
C ARG A 410 3.33 -10.20 23.07
N THR A 411 2.01 -10.37 23.03
CA THR A 411 1.29 -10.66 21.79
C THR A 411 1.37 -9.44 20.86
N ALA A 412 1.65 -9.63 19.57
CA ALA A 412 1.59 -8.56 18.59
C ALA A 412 0.18 -7.96 18.53
N VAL A 413 0.03 -6.63 18.59
CA VAL A 413 -1.31 -6.00 18.58
C VAL A 413 -2.09 -6.34 17.32
N GLY A 414 -1.39 -6.51 16.19
CA GLY A 414 -2.01 -6.86 14.92
C GLY A 414 -2.74 -8.20 14.90
N SER A 415 -2.53 -9.11 15.85
CA SER A 415 -3.27 -10.37 15.93
C SER A 415 -4.57 -10.29 16.75
N LEU A 416 -4.83 -9.16 17.42
CA LEU A 416 -6.04 -8.96 18.22
C LEU A 416 -7.24 -8.56 17.35
N SER A 417 -8.46 -8.80 17.83
CA SER A 417 -9.68 -8.29 17.18
C SER A 417 -9.75 -6.75 17.25
N GLY A 418 -10.50 -6.12 16.34
CA GLY A 418 -10.64 -4.66 16.27
C GLY A 418 -11.06 -4.01 17.60
N GLY A 419 -12.03 -4.59 18.31
CA GLY A 419 -12.44 -4.11 19.63
C GLY A 419 -11.32 -4.16 20.68
N ASN A 420 -10.50 -5.22 20.68
CA ASN A 420 -9.36 -5.31 21.59
C ASN A 420 -8.21 -4.37 21.19
N GLN A 421 -7.97 -4.18 19.90
CA GLN A 421 -7.03 -3.15 19.41
C GLN A 421 -7.47 -1.76 19.86
N GLN A 422 -8.77 -1.45 19.78
CA GLN A 422 -9.32 -0.18 20.26
C GLN A 422 -9.17 -0.02 21.77
N LYS A 423 -9.42 -1.08 22.55
CA LYS A 423 -9.13 -1.07 24.00
C LYS A 423 -7.65 -0.82 24.30
N VAL A 424 -6.72 -1.32 23.48
CA VAL A 424 -5.27 -1.01 23.62
C VAL A 424 -5.00 0.48 23.36
N VAL A 425 -5.63 1.09 22.35
CA VAL A 425 -5.54 2.54 22.10
C VAL A 425 -6.07 3.33 23.29
N LEU A 426 -7.23 2.93 23.83
CA LEU A 426 -7.84 3.56 24.99
C LEU A 426 -7.03 3.35 26.28
N ALA A 427 -6.41 2.18 26.46
CA ALA A 427 -5.49 1.91 27.57
C ALA A 427 -4.31 2.89 27.58
N ARG A 428 -3.70 3.09 26.40
CA ARG A 428 -2.64 4.08 26.22
C ARG A 428 -3.13 5.50 26.51
N THR A 429 -4.35 5.82 26.08
CA THR A 429 -4.99 7.12 26.34
C THR A 429 -5.20 7.34 27.84
N MET A 430 -5.78 6.37 28.55
CA MET A 430 -6.01 6.43 29.98
C MET A 430 -4.70 6.57 30.76
N LEU A 431 -3.68 5.78 30.40
CA LEU A 431 -2.34 5.92 30.98
C LEU A 431 -1.71 7.29 30.77
N SER A 432 -2.12 8.04 29.76
CA SER A 432 -1.57 9.37 29.47
C SER A 432 -2.15 10.47 30.37
N ASN A 433 -3.18 10.18 31.19
CA ASN A 433 -3.89 11.13 32.04
C ASN A 433 -4.27 12.43 31.31
N PRO A 434 -5.13 12.36 30.27
CA PRO A 434 -5.47 13.51 29.44
C PRO A 434 -6.19 14.60 30.25
N LYS A 435 -5.91 15.86 29.93
CA LYS A 435 -6.75 17.01 30.33
C LYS A 435 -7.92 17.18 29.37
N VAL A 436 -7.65 16.92 28.10
CA VAL A 436 -8.64 16.94 27.01
C VAL A 436 -8.47 15.65 26.20
N LEU A 437 -9.54 14.89 26.03
CA LEU A 437 -9.61 13.75 25.12
C LEU A 437 -10.44 14.15 23.90
N LEU A 438 -9.85 14.02 22.72
CA LEU A 438 -10.53 14.16 21.44
C LEU A 438 -10.72 12.75 20.89
N ALA A 439 -11.96 12.27 20.82
CA ALA A 439 -12.29 10.94 20.32
C ALA A 439 -13.06 11.08 19.00
N GLU A 440 -12.44 10.63 17.91
CA GLU A 440 -13.06 10.60 16.60
C GLU A 440 -13.50 9.17 16.28
N GLU A 441 -14.81 8.98 16.10
CA GLU A 441 -15.44 7.71 15.74
C GLU A 441 -14.90 6.52 16.58
N PRO A 442 -14.86 6.63 17.93
CA PRO A 442 -14.12 5.68 18.77
C PRO A 442 -14.69 4.26 18.75
N THR A 443 -15.92 4.10 18.26
CA THR A 443 -16.64 2.83 18.11
C THR A 443 -16.64 2.30 16.67
N GLN A 444 -16.01 2.98 15.72
CA GLN A 444 -16.00 2.55 14.33
C GLN A 444 -15.29 1.20 14.16
N GLY A 445 -15.97 0.27 13.49
CA GLY A 445 -15.45 -1.07 13.22
C GLY A 445 -15.28 -1.95 14.46
N VAL A 446 -16.03 -1.69 15.55
CA VAL A 446 -16.08 -2.54 16.76
C VAL A 446 -17.46 -3.18 16.94
N ASP A 447 -17.48 -4.39 17.50
CA ASP A 447 -18.73 -5.13 17.77
C ASP A 447 -19.54 -4.50 18.92
N ALA A 448 -20.81 -4.89 19.03
CA ALA A 448 -21.74 -4.32 20.01
C ALA A 448 -21.28 -4.51 21.47
N GLY A 449 -20.62 -5.62 21.79
CA GLY A 449 -20.04 -5.85 23.12
C GLY A 449 -18.90 -4.88 23.43
N ALA A 450 -17.97 -4.72 22.50
CA ALA A 450 -16.85 -3.80 22.60
C ALA A 450 -17.29 -2.33 22.70
N ARG A 451 -18.40 -1.93 22.03
CA ARG A 451 -18.96 -0.58 22.16
C ARG A 451 -19.29 -0.23 23.60
N ILE A 452 -19.98 -1.12 24.32
CA ILE A 452 -20.35 -0.90 25.73
C ILE A 452 -19.10 -0.72 26.61
N ASP A 453 -18.05 -1.50 26.36
CA ASP A 453 -16.79 -1.34 27.09
C ASP A 453 -16.14 0.01 26.79
N ILE A 454 -16.13 0.44 25.52
CA ILE A 454 -15.61 1.75 25.10
C ILE A 454 -16.41 2.88 25.76
N TYR A 455 -17.73 2.78 25.81
CA TYR A 455 -18.62 3.74 26.48
C TYR A 455 -18.23 3.94 27.94
N LYS A 456 -18.03 2.83 28.66
CA LYS A 456 -17.58 2.86 30.07
C LYS A 456 -16.20 3.49 30.20
N ILE A 457 -15.28 3.23 29.27
CA ILE A 457 -13.93 3.79 29.30
C ILE A 457 -13.95 5.30 29.05
N LEU A 458 -14.68 5.77 28.03
CA LEU A 458 -14.83 7.20 27.74
C LEU A 458 -15.43 7.95 28.93
N ARG A 459 -16.48 7.38 29.53
CA ARG A 459 -17.10 7.93 30.74
C ARG A 459 -16.14 7.95 31.93
N SER A 460 -15.39 6.87 32.18
CA SER A 460 -14.38 6.83 33.24
C SER A 460 -13.27 7.87 33.05
N ILE A 461 -12.84 8.12 31.81
CA ILE A 461 -11.86 9.17 31.51
C ILE A 461 -12.46 10.55 31.81
N ALA A 462 -13.70 10.82 31.39
CA ALA A 462 -14.39 12.05 31.73
C ALA A 462 -14.49 12.21 33.26
N ASP A 463 -15.00 11.19 33.97
CA ASP A 463 -15.18 11.22 35.44
C ASP A 463 -13.88 11.48 36.22
N SER A 464 -12.72 11.16 35.64
CA SER A 464 -11.41 11.50 36.21
C SER A 464 -11.07 13.00 36.17
N GLY A 465 -11.90 13.82 35.52
CA GLY A 465 -11.80 15.27 35.41
C GLY A 465 -11.28 15.80 34.06
N ALA A 466 -11.24 14.94 33.03
CA ALA A 466 -10.91 15.34 31.66
C ALA A 466 -12.13 15.96 30.97
N ALA A 467 -11.90 16.89 30.04
CA ALA A 467 -12.91 17.25 29.03
C ALA A 467 -12.83 16.24 27.88
N VAL A 468 -13.98 15.74 27.41
CA VAL A 468 -14.03 14.84 26.25
C VAL A 468 -14.83 15.50 25.14
N VAL A 469 -14.23 15.57 23.95
CA VAL A 469 -14.94 15.93 22.70
C VAL A 469 -15.08 14.67 21.89
N LEU A 470 -16.31 14.25 21.65
CA LEU A 470 -16.67 13.03 20.93
C LEU A 470 -17.27 13.39 19.57
N LEU A 471 -16.59 13.02 18.49
CA LEU A 471 -17.18 13.02 17.16
C LEU A 471 -17.68 11.60 16.86
N SER A 472 -18.98 11.44 16.64
CA SER A 472 -19.60 10.17 16.23
C SER A 472 -20.66 10.44 15.17
N SER A 473 -20.75 9.53 14.19
CA SER A 473 -21.83 9.50 13.21
C SER A 473 -23.07 8.75 13.72
N ASP A 474 -22.98 8.08 14.87
CA ASP A 474 -24.07 7.35 15.50
C ASP A 474 -24.82 8.26 16.48
N GLY A 475 -26.05 8.64 16.14
CA GLY A 475 -26.89 9.50 16.96
C GLY A 475 -27.28 8.88 18.31
N VAL A 476 -27.36 7.55 18.39
CA VAL A 476 -27.64 6.83 19.65
C VAL A 476 -26.43 6.91 20.59
N GLU A 477 -25.21 6.86 20.04
CA GLU A 477 -23.98 7.05 20.82
C GLU A 477 -23.91 8.46 21.40
N LEU A 478 -24.21 9.48 20.59
CA LEU A 478 -24.27 10.87 21.04
C LEU A 478 -25.36 11.07 22.10
N GLU A 479 -26.56 10.53 21.88
CA GLU A 479 -27.66 10.57 22.85
C GLU A 479 -27.27 9.93 24.17
N GLY A 480 -26.65 8.75 24.15
CA GLY A 480 -26.35 7.98 25.34
C GLY A 480 -25.15 8.49 26.15
N LEU A 481 -24.12 9.04 25.49
CA LEU A 481 -22.86 9.43 26.15
C LEU A 481 -22.71 10.93 26.43
N CYS A 482 -23.20 11.78 25.53
CA CYS A 482 -22.89 13.20 25.58
C CYS A 482 -23.80 13.93 26.58
N ASP A 483 -23.19 14.83 27.34
CA ASP A 483 -23.88 15.79 28.20
C ASP A 483 -24.56 16.88 27.36
N ARG A 484 -23.94 17.26 26.23
CA ARG A 484 -24.49 18.14 25.19
C ARG A 484 -23.88 17.85 23.81
N VAL A 485 -24.55 18.28 22.74
CA VAL A 485 -24.13 18.02 21.35
C VAL A 485 -24.12 19.30 20.53
N LEU A 486 -22.98 19.63 19.94
CA LEU A 486 -22.82 20.73 18.99
C LEU A 486 -23.15 20.23 17.57
N ILE A 487 -24.15 20.83 16.94
CA ILE A 487 -24.53 20.53 15.56
C ILE A 487 -23.75 21.45 14.62
N MET A 488 -22.95 20.87 13.73
CA MET A 488 -22.21 21.57 12.71
C MET A 488 -22.87 21.48 11.35
N SER A 489 -22.91 22.62 10.65
CA SER A 489 -23.32 22.70 9.26
C SER A 489 -22.43 23.68 8.51
N ARG A 490 -21.92 23.25 7.34
CA ARG A 490 -21.06 24.07 6.46
C ARG A 490 -19.86 24.72 7.16
N GLY A 491 -19.29 24.05 8.15
CA GLY A 491 -18.10 24.55 8.85
C GLY A 491 -18.37 25.47 10.03
N SER A 492 -19.62 25.64 10.47
CA SER A 492 -19.94 26.43 11.66
C SER A 492 -20.86 25.63 12.60
N VAL A 493 -20.76 25.91 13.90
CA VAL A 493 -21.72 25.40 14.89
C VAL A 493 -23.00 26.21 14.75
N ILE A 494 -24.12 25.54 14.46
CA ILE A 494 -25.41 26.17 14.17
C ILE A 494 -26.42 26.01 15.29
N ALA A 495 -26.23 24.99 16.14
CA ALA A 495 -27.09 24.67 17.27
C ALA A 495 -26.31 23.88 18.30
N GLU A 496 -26.75 23.96 19.54
CA GLU A 496 -26.25 23.21 20.68
C GLU A 496 -27.47 22.58 21.36
N LEU A 497 -27.45 21.26 21.49
CA LEU A 497 -28.49 20.47 22.16
C LEU A 497 -28.01 20.12 23.56
N GLU A 498 -28.84 20.35 24.58
CA GLU A 498 -28.53 20.07 25.98
C GLU A 498 -29.66 19.28 26.66
N GLY A 499 -29.32 18.51 27.69
CA GLY A 499 -30.30 17.85 28.55
C GLY A 499 -31.24 16.91 27.79
N ALA A 500 -32.55 17.19 27.84
CA ALA A 500 -33.59 16.39 27.21
C ALA A 500 -33.65 16.54 25.67
N ASP A 501 -33.01 17.57 25.11
CA ASP A 501 -32.99 17.81 23.66
C ASP A 501 -31.92 16.95 22.95
N VAL A 502 -31.00 16.36 23.70
CA VAL A 502 -29.97 15.44 23.20
C VAL A 502 -30.60 14.08 22.92
N THR A 503 -31.34 13.99 21.80
CA THR A 503 -31.95 12.76 21.28
C THR A 503 -31.47 12.48 19.86
N GLU A 504 -31.39 11.21 19.46
CA GLU A 504 -31.02 10.79 18.10
C GLU A 504 -31.89 11.49 17.05
N ALA A 505 -33.20 11.55 17.32
CA ALA A 505 -34.18 12.17 16.44
C ALA A 505 -33.88 13.67 16.23
N GLU A 506 -33.62 14.42 17.30
CA GLU A 506 -33.41 15.87 17.20
C GLU A 506 -32.01 16.21 16.66
N VAL A 507 -30.98 15.41 16.98
CA VAL A 507 -29.64 15.49 16.37
C VAL A 507 -29.75 15.33 14.85
N THR A 508 -30.44 14.27 14.41
CA THR A 508 -30.64 13.97 12.98
C THR A 508 -31.46 15.06 12.30
N ARG A 509 -32.57 15.46 12.90
CA ARG A 509 -33.47 16.49 12.38
C ARG A 509 -32.76 17.83 12.22
N THR A 510 -32.02 18.28 13.23
CA THR A 510 -31.30 19.57 13.20
C THR A 510 -30.17 19.55 12.18
N ALA A 511 -29.46 18.42 12.06
CA ALA A 511 -28.45 18.25 11.02
C ALA A 511 -29.05 18.37 9.61
N LEU A 512 -30.21 17.73 9.35
CA LEU A 512 -30.86 17.71 8.03
C LEU A 512 -31.60 19.00 7.67
N THR A 513 -32.27 19.65 8.62
CA THR A 513 -33.06 20.88 8.34
C THR A 513 -32.18 22.11 8.12
N SER A 514 -30.93 22.07 8.57
CA SER A 514 -29.95 23.14 8.35
C SER A 514 -29.42 23.27 6.92
N THR A 515 -29.85 22.37 6.01
CA THR A 515 -29.37 22.29 4.63
C THR A 515 -30.03 23.35 3.71
N SER A 516 -29.72 24.63 3.89
CA SER A 516 -29.77 25.54 2.73
C SER A 516 -28.66 25.13 1.76
N VAL A 517 -28.77 25.39 0.45
CA VAL A 517 -27.90 24.79 -0.59
C VAL A 517 -26.58 25.54 -0.74
N ARG A 518 -25.46 24.84 -0.93
CA ARG A 518 -24.21 25.40 -1.48
C ARG A 518 -23.89 24.45 -2.63
N LYS A 519 -23.89 24.99 -3.84
CA LYS A 519 -23.46 24.27 -5.04
C LYS A 519 -22.03 23.78 -4.76
N ARG A 520 -21.82 22.46 -4.70
CA ARG A 520 -20.48 21.89 -4.87
C ARG A 520 -20.09 22.26 -6.30
N GLU A 521 -19.27 23.30 -6.45
CA GLU A 521 -18.61 23.50 -7.73
C GLU A 521 -17.65 22.32 -7.92
N PRO A 522 -17.79 21.53 -9.01
CA PRO A 522 -16.80 20.53 -9.33
C PRO A 522 -15.47 21.26 -9.49
N PHE A 523 -14.44 20.77 -8.81
CA PHE A 523 -13.09 21.30 -8.88
C PHE A 523 -12.68 21.39 -10.36
N LYS A 524 -12.76 22.59 -10.94
CA LYS A 524 -12.34 22.82 -12.32
C LYS A 524 -10.83 22.64 -12.34
N ALA A 525 -10.37 21.60 -13.02
CA ALA A 525 -8.99 21.40 -13.35
C ALA A 525 -8.45 22.65 -14.08
N THR A 526 -7.78 23.54 -13.36
CA THR A 526 -7.07 24.69 -13.93
C THR A 526 -5.92 24.19 -14.80
N THR A 527 -5.44 25.00 -15.74
CA THR A 527 -4.28 24.68 -16.61
C THR A 527 -3.04 24.21 -15.83
N ALA A 528 -2.93 24.59 -14.55
CA ALA A 528 -1.93 24.10 -13.60
C ALA A 528 -1.97 22.56 -13.37
N THR A 529 -3.14 21.93 -13.48
CA THR A 529 -3.31 20.47 -13.30
C THR A 529 -2.70 19.62 -14.42
N ARG A 530 -2.57 20.15 -15.66
CA ARG A 530 -1.88 19.44 -16.75
C ARG A 530 -0.37 19.40 -16.54
N LEU A 531 0.21 20.50 -16.07
CA LEU A 531 1.64 20.55 -15.73
C LEU A 531 1.92 19.67 -14.48
N HIS A 532 1.02 19.69 -13.49
CA HIS A 532 1.11 18.83 -12.30
C HIS A 532 0.97 17.34 -12.62
N GLY A 533 0.10 16.97 -13.56
CA GLY A 533 -0.03 15.59 -14.06
C GLY A 533 1.21 15.12 -14.83
N TRP A 534 1.84 16.01 -15.60
CA TRP A 534 3.09 15.72 -16.30
C TRP A 534 4.26 15.50 -15.32
N MET A 535 4.35 16.29 -14.25
CA MET A 535 5.35 16.10 -13.18
C MET A 535 5.13 14.84 -12.33
N ARG A 536 4.03 14.08 -12.52
CA ARG A 536 3.72 12.84 -11.77
C ARG A 536 4.15 11.55 -12.47
N GLY A 537 4.42 11.59 -13.79
CA GLY A 537 4.83 10.41 -14.56
C GLY A 537 6.26 9.93 -14.28
N ASP A 538 6.57 8.65 -14.57
CA ASP A 538 7.91 8.08 -14.38
C ASP A 538 9.01 8.76 -15.19
N GLN A 539 8.64 9.56 -16.20
CA GLN A 539 9.56 10.28 -17.08
C GLN A 539 9.90 11.69 -16.56
N SER A 540 9.21 12.20 -15.54
CA SER A 540 9.48 13.54 -15.01
C SER A 540 10.92 13.70 -14.50
N PRO A 541 11.55 12.70 -13.84
CA PRO A 541 12.97 12.77 -13.48
C PRO A 541 13.88 12.97 -14.69
N ALA A 542 13.60 12.28 -15.80
CA ALA A 542 14.42 12.34 -17.01
C ALA A 542 14.43 13.74 -17.64
N ALA A 543 13.28 14.45 -17.62
CA ALA A 543 13.20 15.82 -18.13
C ALA A 543 13.99 16.80 -17.25
N VAL A 544 13.87 16.69 -15.93
CA VAL A 544 14.63 17.53 -14.97
C VAL A 544 16.14 17.28 -15.12
N LEU A 545 16.54 16.01 -15.20
CA LEU A 545 17.94 15.65 -15.45
C LEU A 545 18.43 16.17 -16.80
N GLY A 546 17.62 16.07 -17.85
CA GLY A 546 17.95 16.62 -19.18
C GLY A 546 18.22 18.13 -19.13
N LEU A 547 17.42 18.88 -18.37
CA LEU A 547 17.65 20.31 -18.15
C LEU A 547 18.94 20.57 -17.36
N LEU A 548 19.24 19.76 -16.34
CA LEU A 548 20.48 19.87 -15.56
C LEU A 548 21.72 19.57 -16.42
N VAL A 549 21.65 18.53 -17.25
CA VAL A 549 22.70 18.18 -18.23
C VAL A 549 22.93 19.33 -19.21
N ALA A 550 21.86 19.95 -19.72
CA ALA A 550 21.98 21.09 -20.62
C ALA A 550 22.57 22.33 -19.92
N ALA A 551 22.10 22.64 -18.72
CA ALA A 551 22.59 23.78 -17.93
C ALA A 551 24.07 23.61 -17.58
N LEU A 552 24.49 22.44 -17.14
CA LEU A 552 25.89 22.15 -16.81
C LEU A 552 26.77 22.21 -18.07
N ALA A 553 26.31 21.67 -19.20
CA ALA A 553 27.00 21.77 -20.48
C ALA A 553 27.21 23.23 -20.92
N ILE A 554 26.22 24.11 -20.74
CA ILE A 554 26.33 25.54 -21.04
C ILE A 554 27.39 26.19 -20.13
N VAL A 555 27.35 25.94 -18.83
CA VAL A 555 28.32 26.50 -17.88
C VAL A 555 29.75 26.10 -18.25
N ILE A 556 29.99 24.80 -18.49
CA ILE A 556 31.33 24.32 -18.87
C ILE A 556 31.75 24.92 -20.22
N GLY A 557 30.84 24.96 -21.19
CA GLY A 557 31.13 25.47 -22.53
C GLY A 557 31.45 26.97 -22.57
N VAL A 558 30.82 27.77 -21.70
CA VAL A 558 31.15 29.20 -21.53
C VAL A 558 32.54 29.36 -20.91
N SER A 559 32.92 28.50 -19.96
CA SER A 559 34.26 28.53 -19.35
C SER A 559 35.36 27.99 -20.27
N ASN A 560 35.04 27.00 -21.09
CA ASN A 560 35.99 26.35 -21.98
C ASN A 560 35.32 25.97 -23.33
N PRO A 561 35.53 26.75 -24.40
CA PRO A 561 34.94 26.48 -25.71
C PRO A 561 35.30 25.10 -26.30
N ALA A 562 36.42 24.50 -25.90
CA ALA A 562 36.84 23.17 -26.35
C ALA A 562 35.92 22.04 -25.85
N TYR A 563 35.04 22.32 -24.87
CA TYR A 563 34.04 21.38 -24.39
C TYR A 563 33.07 20.92 -25.49
N PHE A 564 32.64 21.82 -26.38
CA PHE A 564 31.75 21.50 -27.49
C PHE A 564 32.48 20.96 -28.74
N SER A 565 33.79 20.70 -28.65
CA SER A 565 34.51 20.06 -29.75
C SER A 565 34.02 18.63 -29.98
N ALA A 566 34.10 18.15 -31.22
CA ALA A 566 33.70 16.78 -31.57
C ALA A 566 34.45 15.73 -30.73
N PHE A 567 35.73 15.98 -30.42
CA PHE A 567 36.55 15.10 -29.57
C PHE A 567 36.04 15.05 -28.13
N SER A 568 35.79 16.21 -27.50
CA SER A 568 35.28 16.28 -26.13
C SER A 568 33.90 15.63 -26.00
N LEU A 569 33.01 15.88 -26.96
CA LEU A 569 31.69 15.25 -27.00
C LEU A 569 31.77 13.73 -27.21
N ASN A 570 32.66 13.27 -28.08
CA ASN A 570 32.91 11.85 -28.28
C ASN A 570 33.38 11.18 -26.98
N ASN A 571 34.39 11.75 -26.32
CA ASN A 571 34.93 11.23 -25.07
C ASN A 571 33.87 11.21 -23.95
N LEU A 572 33.06 12.27 -23.82
CA LEU A 572 31.97 12.32 -22.85
C LEU A 572 30.94 11.19 -23.09
N LEU A 573 30.51 11.01 -24.34
CA LEU A 573 29.54 9.96 -24.70
C LEU A 573 30.13 8.56 -24.52
N PHE A 574 31.43 8.40 -24.73
CA PHE A 574 32.14 7.14 -24.54
C PHE A 574 32.27 6.77 -23.06
N ILE A 575 32.56 7.74 -22.17
CA ILE A 575 32.55 7.58 -20.71
C ILE A 575 31.13 7.28 -20.21
N ALA A 576 30.11 7.88 -20.81
CA ALA A 576 28.72 7.65 -20.43
C ALA A 576 28.24 6.22 -20.78
N ALA A 577 28.78 5.57 -21.81
CA ALA A 577 28.27 4.28 -22.29
C ALA A 577 28.34 3.14 -21.22
N PRO A 578 29.47 2.88 -20.53
CA PRO A 578 29.50 1.93 -19.44
C PRO A 578 28.55 2.29 -18.29
N LEU A 579 28.42 3.58 -17.95
CA LEU A 579 27.50 4.08 -16.91
C LEU A 579 26.03 3.84 -17.27
N ILE A 580 25.66 3.94 -18.55
CA ILE A 580 24.32 3.59 -19.03
C ILE A 580 24.04 2.11 -18.77
N PHE A 581 24.94 1.21 -19.21
CA PHE A 581 24.75 -0.22 -19.05
C PHE A 581 24.61 -0.66 -17.60
N ILE A 582 25.54 -0.24 -16.72
CA ILE A 582 25.48 -0.57 -15.29
C ILE A 582 24.29 0.10 -14.59
N GLY A 583 23.87 1.28 -15.04
CA GLY A 583 22.63 1.93 -14.56
C GLY A 583 21.38 1.15 -14.94
N ILE A 584 21.27 0.66 -16.18
CA ILE A 584 20.16 -0.21 -16.62
C ILE A 584 20.18 -1.51 -15.81
N ALA A 585 21.36 -2.13 -15.67
CA ALA A 585 21.55 -3.34 -14.89
C ALA A 585 21.04 -3.19 -13.44
N GLN A 586 21.50 -2.15 -12.74
CA GLN A 586 21.09 -1.88 -11.35
C GLN A 586 19.58 -1.57 -11.28
N GLN A 587 19.04 -0.81 -12.23
CA GLN A 587 17.64 -0.43 -12.22
C GLN A 587 16.71 -1.64 -12.34
N VAL A 588 17.04 -2.65 -13.14
CA VAL A 588 16.24 -3.88 -13.25
C VAL A 588 16.00 -4.53 -11.87
N VAL A 589 17.06 -4.69 -11.08
CA VAL A 589 16.97 -5.27 -9.73
C VAL A 589 16.23 -4.34 -8.78
N VAL A 590 16.51 -3.03 -8.82
CA VAL A 590 15.86 -2.03 -7.96
C VAL A 590 14.36 -1.97 -8.20
N MET A 591 13.92 -2.07 -9.46
CA MET A 591 12.50 -2.09 -9.81
C MET A 591 11.76 -3.27 -9.19
N GLY A 592 12.43 -4.40 -8.96
CA GLY A 592 11.88 -5.55 -8.25
C GLY A 592 11.98 -5.48 -6.73
N SER A 593 12.27 -4.32 -6.12
CA SER A 593 12.56 -4.19 -4.67
C SER A 593 13.84 -4.92 -4.23
N GLY A 594 14.77 -5.15 -5.16
CA GLY A 594 16.09 -5.70 -4.88
C GLY A 594 17.18 -4.63 -4.83
N PHE A 595 18.37 -5.04 -4.41
CA PHE A 595 19.57 -4.21 -4.54
C PHE A 595 20.76 -5.13 -4.84
N ASP A 596 21.65 -4.71 -5.74
CA ASP A 596 22.83 -5.49 -6.12
C ASP A 596 24.11 -4.68 -5.91
N LEU A 597 24.91 -5.10 -4.91
CA LEU A 597 26.23 -4.55 -4.64
C LEU A 597 27.36 -5.24 -5.43
N SER A 598 27.04 -6.32 -6.14
CA SER A 598 28.02 -7.10 -6.90
C SER A 598 28.25 -6.60 -8.33
N VAL A 599 27.49 -5.60 -8.81
CA VAL A 599 27.59 -5.07 -10.19
C VAL A 599 29.02 -4.63 -10.55
N GLY A 600 29.70 -3.86 -9.71
CA GLY A 600 31.07 -3.43 -9.96
C GLY A 600 32.11 -4.56 -9.87
N PRO A 601 32.14 -5.37 -8.79
CA PRO A 601 32.99 -6.55 -8.70
C PRO A 601 32.77 -7.56 -9.84
N LEU A 602 31.52 -7.75 -10.29
CA LEU A 602 31.19 -8.56 -11.45
C LEU A 602 31.82 -7.99 -12.72
N MET A 603 31.69 -6.67 -12.93
CA MET A 603 32.33 -5.99 -14.06
C MET A 603 33.85 -6.20 -14.05
N GLY A 604 34.50 -6.05 -12.89
CA GLY A 604 35.94 -6.31 -12.73
C GLY A 604 36.33 -7.77 -12.97
N PHE A 605 35.54 -8.71 -12.47
CA PHE A 605 35.72 -10.14 -12.72
C PHE A 605 35.59 -10.50 -14.19
N LEU A 606 34.62 -9.92 -14.90
CA LEU A 606 34.44 -10.13 -16.33
C LEU A 606 35.58 -9.49 -17.15
N VAL A 607 36.11 -8.32 -16.77
CA VAL A 607 37.31 -7.73 -17.39
C VAL A 607 38.52 -8.66 -17.25
N VAL A 608 38.77 -9.18 -16.06
CA VAL A 608 39.88 -10.13 -15.82
C VAL A 608 39.66 -11.42 -16.61
N THR A 609 38.44 -11.94 -16.66
CA THR A 609 38.10 -13.13 -17.44
C THR A 609 38.33 -12.89 -18.94
N ALA A 610 37.91 -11.74 -19.47
CA ALA A 610 38.11 -11.35 -20.86
C ALA A 610 39.61 -11.33 -21.22
N SER A 611 40.48 -10.90 -20.30
CA SER A 611 41.93 -10.82 -20.52
C SER A 611 42.65 -12.15 -20.74
N PHE A 612 41.98 -13.30 -20.55
CA PHE A 612 42.53 -14.61 -20.88
C PHE A 612 42.16 -15.10 -22.28
N PHE A 613 41.07 -14.58 -22.85
CA PHE A 613 40.49 -15.12 -24.09
C PHE A 613 40.40 -14.09 -25.23
N ILE A 614 40.18 -12.82 -24.89
CA ILE A 614 39.99 -11.71 -25.84
C ILE A 614 41.27 -10.88 -25.95
N ILE A 615 42.35 -11.56 -26.30
CA ILE A 615 43.69 -11.00 -26.51
C ILE A 615 44.13 -11.27 -27.96
N ASP A 616 45.17 -10.61 -28.45
CA ASP A 616 45.72 -10.93 -29.77
C ASP A 616 46.23 -12.38 -29.78
N GLY A 617 45.76 -13.18 -30.76
CA GLY A 617 45.99 -14.64 -30.81
C GLY A 617 44.99 -15.48 -29.99
N GLY A 618 44.07 -14.85 -29.27
CA GLY A 618 42.97 -15.49 -28.55
C GLY A 618 41.73 -15.76 -29.40
N ASN A 619 40.63 -16.15 -28.76
CA ASN A 619 39.35 -16.43 -29.41
C ASN A 619 38.25 -15.50 -28.86
N LEU A 620 37.89 -14.49 -29.65
CA LEU A 620 36.88 -13.48 -29.31
C LEU A 620 35.51 -14.10 -29.01
N VAL A 621 35.05 -15.04 -29.83
CA VAL A 621 33.71 -15.64 -29.70
C VAL A 621 33.62 -16.49 -28.43
N LEU A 622 34.64 -17.32 -28.18
CA LEU A 622 34.73 -18.11 -26.96
C LEU A 622 34.81 -17.22 -25.73
N GLY A 623 35.63 -16.17 -25.79
CA GLY A 623 35.74 -15.19 -24.70
C GLY A 623 34.40 -14.56 -24.37
N LEU A 624 33.68 -14.02 -25.36
CA LEU A 624 32.34 -13.44 -25.16
C LEU A 624 31.33 -14.46 -24.59
N ALA A 625 31.36 -15.70 -25.07
CA ALA A 625 30.49 -16.76 -24.56
C ALA A 625 30.78 -17.06 -23.08
N ILE A 626 32.07 -17.13 -22.68
CA ILE A 626 32.47 -17.34 -21.29
C ILE A 626 32.01 -16.17 -20.40
N LEU A 627 32.11 -14.92 -20.87
CA LEU A 627 31.62 -13.76 -20.11
C LEU A 627 30.11 -13.85 -19.84
N VAL A 628 29.32 -14.24 -20.84
CA VAL A 628 27.88 -14.44 -20.69
C VAL A 628 27.57 -15.56 -19.70
N VAL A 629 28.23 -16.71 -19.81
CA VAL A 629 28.02 -17.84 -18.88
C VAL A 629 28.39 -17.44 -17.45
N ALA A 630 29.51 -16.77 -17.25
CA ALA A 630 29.96 -16.26 -15.95
C ALA A 630 28.93 -15.30 -15.34
N ALA A 631 28.43 -14.35 -16.13
CA ALA A 631 27.40 -13.41 -15.69
C ALA A 631 26.08 -14.11 -15.32
N LEU A 632 25.63 -15.07 -16.13
CA LEU A 632 24.42 -15.86 -15.85
C LEU A 632 24.57 -16.67 -14.56
N ALA A 633 25.74 -17.27 -14.32
CA ALA A 633 26.02 -18.03 -13.09
C ALA A 633 25.94 -17.13 -11.85
N VAL A 634 26.56 -15.95 -11.89
CA VAL A 634 26.52 -14.99 -10.78
C VAL A 634 25.08 -14.51 -10.50
N GLY A 635 24.36 -14.11 -11.55
CA GLY A 635 22.97 -13.66 -11.42
C GLY A 635 22.04 -14.76 -10.91
N PHE A 636 22.24 -16.01 -11.36
CA PHE A 636 21.51 -17.16 -10.85
C PHE A 636 21.80 -17.41 -9.37
N VAL A 637 23.07 -17.41 -8.94
CA VAL A 637 23.42 -17.62 -7.53
C VAL A 637 22.83 -16.53 -6.64
N ASN A 638 22.98 -15.25 -7.03
CA ASN A 638 22.40 -14.14 -6.28
C ASN A 638 20.87 -14.28 -6.17
N GLY A 639 20.19 -14.46 -7.30
CA GLY A 639 18.73 -14.59 -7.33
C GLY A 639 18.23 -15.83 -6.59
N PHE A 640 18.92 -16.97 -6.71
CA PHE A 640 18.57 -18.21 -6.03
C PHE A 640 18.72 -18.05 -4.51
N LEU A 641 19.83 -17.50 -4.02
CA LEU A 641 20.04 -17.32 -2.59
C LEU A 641 19.01 -16.37 -1.97
N VAL A 642 18.70 -15.27 -2.65
CA VAL A 642 17.67 -14.31 -2.21
C VAL A 642 16.28 -14.96 -2.18
N THR A 643 15.91 -15.69 -3.23
CA THR A 643 14.53 -16.20 -3.39
C THR A 643 14.26 -17.52 -2.67
N ARG A 644 15.25 -18.41 -2.58
CA ARG A 644 15.09 -19.75 -1.98
C ARG A 644 15.21 -19.73 -0.46
N PHE A 645 16.06 -18.85 0.08
CA PHE A 645 16.34 -18.77 1.51
C PHE A 645 15.77 -17.50 2.17
N ASN A 646 15.08 -16.64 1.41
CA ASN A 646 14.57 -15.34 1.88
C ASN A 646 15.65 -14.48 2.56
N LEU A 647 16.90 -14.58 2.08
CA LEU A 647 18.01 -13.78 2.59
C LEU A 647 17.88 -12.33 2.11
N SER A 648 18.39 -11.39 2.91
CA SER A 648 18.47 -9.99 2.51
C SER A 648 19.31 -9.85 1.23
N PRO A 649 18.78 -9.23 0.15
CA PRO A 649 19.50 -8.89 -1.07
C PRO A 649 20.89 -8.29 -0.86
N VAL A 650 21.00 -7.39 0.10
CA VAL A 650 22.24 -6.67 0.41
C VAL A 650 23.32 -7.62 0.93
N VAL A 651 22.95 -8.56 1.81
CA VAL A 651 23.90 -9.52 2.39
C VAL A 651 24.41 -10.48 1.33
N VAL A 652 23.51 -11.04 0.50
CA VAL A 652 23.87 -11.97 -0.57
C VAL A 652 24.80 -11.30 -1.58
N THR A 653 24.43 -10.11 -2.04
CA THR A 653 25.19 -9.41 -3.09
C THR A 653 26.50 -8.83 -2.57
N LEU A 654 26.60 -8.47 -1.28
CA LEU A 654 27.87 -8.11 -0.65
C LEU A 654 28.81 -9.32 -0.52
N ALA A 655 28.29 -10.48 -0.11
CA ALA A 655 29.10 -11.70 -0.06
C ALA A 655 29.60 -12.10 -1.46
N MET A 656 28.73 -12.02 -2.47
CA MET A 656 29.09 -12.23 -3.87
C MET A 656 30.12 -11.20 -4.36
N ALA A 657 29.97 -9.91 -4.00
CA ALA A 657 30.93 -8.86 -4.31
C ALA A 657 32.35 -9.20 -3.80
N LEU A 658 32.46 -9.62 -2.53
CA LEU A 658 33.73 -10.02 -1.93
C LEU A 658 34.30 -11.27 -2.59
N ALA A 659 33.45 -12.27 -2.91
CA ALA A 659 33.86 -13.48 -3.59
C ALA A 659 34.40 -13.19 -5.00
N LEU A 660 33.70 -12.36 -5.78
CA LEU A 660 34.14 -11.94 -7.11
C LEU A 660 35.45 -11.15 -7.05
N GLN A 661 35.59 -10.26 -6.06
CA GLN A 661 36.82 -9.50 -5.85
C GLN A 661 38.00 -10.41 -5.51
N GLY A 662 37.81 -11.34 -4.57
CA GLY A 662 38.82 -12.34 -4.25
C GLY A 662 39.19 -13.20 -5.46
N THR A 663 38.19 -13.59 -6.26
CA THR A 663 38.38 -14.43 -7.46
C THR A 663 39.17 -13.72 -8.55
N PHE A 664 38.82 -12.47 -8.90
CA PHE A 664 39.57 -11.78 -9.96
C PHE A 664 40.99 -11.42 -9.52
N LEU A 665 41.22 -11.14 -8.23
CA LEU A 665 42.57 -10.91 -7.69
C LEU A 665 43.40 -12.18 -7.62
N THR A 666 42.78 -13.35 -7.42
CA THR A 666 43.49 -14.64 -7.50
C THR A 666 43.80 -15.04 -8.94
N LEU A 667 42.90 -14.80 -9.88
CA LEU A 667 43.15 -15.02 -11.30
C LEU A 667 44.23 -14.07 -11.85
N ARG A 668 44.20 -12.81 -11.42
CA ARG A 668 45.14 -11.77 -11.89
C ARG A 668 45.39 -10.71 -10.82
N ASN A 669 46.42 -10.94 -9.99
CA ASN A 669 46.84 -10.01 -8.93
C ASN A 669 47.60 -8.78 -9.47
N THR A 670 48.28 -8.94 -10.61
CA THR A 670 48.96 -7.88 -11.36
C THR A 670 48.30 -7.68 -12.73
N PRO A 671 48.01 -6.44 -13.16
CA PRO A 671 47.39 -6.18 -14.46
C PRO A 671 48.14 -6.84 -15.63
N GLY A 672 47.40 -7.37 -16.62
CA GLY A 672 47.98 -8.05 -17.78
C GLY A 672 46.91 -8.64 -18.71
N GLY A 673 47.33 -9.30 -19.79
CA GLY A 673 46.41 -9.76 -20.84
C GLY A 673 45.87 -8.56 -21.64
N ALA A 674 46.68 -8.10 -22.60
CA ALA A 674 46.35 -6.93 -23.41
C ALA A 674 45.16 -7.22 -24.33
N VAL A 675 44.23 -6.27 -24.40
CA VAL A 675 43.03 -6.39 -25.22
C VAL A 675 43.38 -6.65 -26.69
N SER A 676 42.62 -7.54 -27.35
CA SER A 676 42.80 -7.77 -28.78
C SER A 676 42.57 -6.49 -29.60
N THR A 677 43.41 -6.26 -30.60
CA THR A 677 43.28 -5.17 -31.57
C THR A 677 41.93 -5.19 -32.29
N GLN A 678 41.40 -6.38 -32.58
CA GLN A 678 40.09 -6.58 -33.20
C GLN A 678 38.96 -6.01 -32.33
N LEU A 679 38.93 -6.34 -31.03
CA LEU A 679 37.92 -5.81 -30.12
C LEU A 679 38.04 -4.29 -29.99
N SER A 680 39.27 -3.77 -29.82
CA SER A 680 39.52 -2.33 -29.72
C SER A 680 38.99 -1.59 -30.94
N ALA A 681 39.27 -2.07 -32.16
CA ALA A 681 38.78 -1.45 -33.39
C ALA A 681 37.24 -1.33 -33.42
N VAL A 682 36.53 -2.38 -32.98
CA VAL A 682 35.06 -2.37 -32.92
C VAL A 682 34.55 -1.40 -31.85
N VAL A 683 35.14 -1.42 -30.65
CA VAL A 683 34.68 -0.58 -29.53
C VAL A 683 34.88 0.91 -29.79
N PHE A 684 36.01 1.30 -30.42
CA PHE A 684 36.32 2.68 -30.75
C PHE A 684 35.69 3.16 -32.07
N THR A 685 34.82 2.37 -32.70
CA THR A 685 34.10 2.78 -33.92
C THR A 685 33.12 3.91 -33.62
N ASN A 686 33.12 4.94 -34.46
CA ASN A 686 32.29 6.16 -34.32
C ASN A 686 31.44 6.42 -35.55
N VAL A 687 30.25 6.98 -35.36
CA VAL A 687 29.42 7.58 -36.41
C VAL A 687 29.39 9.08 -36.18
N GLY A 688 30.15 9.84 -36.98
CA GLY A 688 30.43 11.24 -36.69
C GLY A 688 31.19 11.38 -35.37
N PHE A 689 30.67 12.17 -34.43
CA PHE A 689 31.25 12.31 -33.09
C PHE A 689 30.67 11.32 -32.06
N VAL A 690 29.69 10.49 -32.44
CA VAL A 690 29.00 9.58 -31.49
C VAL A 690 29.64 8.19 -31.54
N PRO A 691 30.11 7.65 -30.40
CA PRO A 691 30.58 6.26 -30.34
C PRO A 691 29.46 5.26 -30.60
N VAL A 692 29.73 4.23 -31.41
CA VAL A 692 28.77 3.15 -31.67
C VAL A 692 28.36 2.46 -30.37
N ALA A 693 29.28 2.32 -29.41
CA ALA A 693 29.00 1.81 -28.07
C ALA A 693 27.86 2.58 -27.37
N THR A 694 27.86 3.92 -27.46
CA THR A 694 26.82 4.77 -26.86
C THR A 694 25.48 4.60 -27.60
N ILE A 695 25.50 4.48 -28.93
CA ILE A 695 24.28 4.22 -29.72
C ILE A 695 23.65 2.89 -29.30
N VAL A 696 24.46 1.83 -29.18
CA VAL A 696 24.00 0.50 -28.72
C VAL A 696 23.43 0.57 -27.30
N ALA A 697 24.09 1.30 -26.39
CA ALA A 697 23.60 1.52 -25.03
C ALA A 697 22.21 2.22 -25.01
N VAL A 698 22.02 3.25 -25.83
CA VAL A 698 20.73 3.95 -25.98
C VAL A 698 19.66 3.03 -26.55
N ILE A 699 19.97 2.26 -27.59
CA ILE A 699 19.02 1.29 -28.18
C ILE A 699 18.59 0.26 -27.14
N ILE A 700 19.53 -0.30 -26.37
CA ILE A 700 19.22 -1.26 -25.30
C ILE A 700 18.35 -0.61 -24.23
N ALA A 701 18.65 0.62 -23.80
CA ALA A 701 17.81 1.34 -22.85
C ALA A 701 16.35 1.50 -23.35
N LEU A 702 16.17 1.85 -24.63
CA LEU A 702 14.86 1.99 -25.25
C LEU A 702 14.13 0.65 -25.39
N LEU A 703 14.83 -0.44 -25.73
CA LEU A 703 14.27 -1.78 -25.81
C LEU A 703 13.82 -2.28 -24.44
N VAL A 704 14.63 -2.08 -23.40
CA VAL A 704 14.27 -2.47 -22.03
C VAL A 704 13.15 -1.58 -21.48
N GLU A 705 13.12 -0.28 -21.80
CA GLU A 705 11.99 0.61 -21.49
C GLU A 705 10.69 0.15 -22.15
N PHE A 706 10.77 -0.23 -23.43
CA PHE A 706 9.64 -0.79 -24.15
C PHE A 706 9.17 -2.11 -23.50
N ALA A 707 10.10 -3.02 -23.20
CA ALA A 707 9.81 -4.27 -22.52
C ALA A 707 9.13 -4.03 -21.17
N LEU A 708 9.64 -3.08 -20.38
CA LEU A 708 9.11 -2.73 -19.06
C LEU A 708 7.63 -2.28 -19.10
N ARG A 709 7.25 -1.53 -20.14
CA ARG A 709 5.90 -0.95 -20.25
C ARG A 709 4.93 -1.79 -21.09
N ARG A 710 5.43 -2.64 -21.98
CA ARG A 710 4.60 -3.34 -22.98
C ARG A 710 4.57 -4.86 -22.83
N THR A 711 5.41 -5.45 -21.99
CA THR A 711 5.47 -6.90 -21.80
C THR A 711 4.96 -7.31 -20.41
N ARG A 712 4.57 -8.58 -20.28
CA ARG A 712 4.14 -9.17 -19.01
C ARG A 712 5.24 -9.12 -17.95
N TRP A 713 6.47 -9.47 -18.34
CA TRP A 713 7.65 -9.39 -17.47
C TRP A 713 7.80 -8.00 -16.84
N GLY A 714 7.67 -6.95 -17.64
CA GLY A 714 7.80 -5.57 -17.15
C GLY A 714 6.70 -5.15 -16.17
N VAL A 715 5.47 -5.61 -16.40
CA VAL A 715 4.33 -5.40 -15.50
C VAL A 715 4.50 -6.21 -14.21
N GLU A 716 4.91 -7.47 -14.30
CA GLU A 716 5.18 -8.35 -13.16
C GLU A 716 6.32 -7.83 -12.29
N LEU A 717 7.42 -7.36 -12.89
CA LEU A 717 8.55 -6.77 -12.17
C LEU A 717 8.11 -5.55 -11.35
N ARG A 718 7.33 -4.64 -11.97
CA ARG A 718 6.77 -3.47 -11.28
C ARG A 718 5.75 -3.87 -10.22
N ALA A 719 4.95 -4.90 -10.45
CA ALA A 719 3.97 -5.40 -9.50
C ALA A 719 4.65 -5.90 -8.22
N VAL A 720 5.64 -6.79 -8.37
CA VAL A 720 6.42 -7.32 -7.25
C VAL A 720 7.12 -6.19 -6.50
N GLY A 721 7.71 -5.24 -7.24
CA GLY A 721 8.35 -4.08 -6.65
C GLY A 721 7.39 -3.10 -5.96
N SER A 722 6.12 -3.06 -6.35
CA SER A 722 5.12 -2.17 -5.75
C SER A 722 4.67 -2.70 -4.39
N ARG A 723 4.15 -3.93 -4.36
CA ARG A 723 3.70 -4.64 -3.16
C ARG A 723 3.78 -6.14 -3.43
N LYS A 724 4.84 -6.80 -2.96
CA LYS A 724 5.07 -8.24 -3.17
C LYS A 724 3.86 -9.11 -2.77
N ASP A 725 3.32 -8.90 -1.57
CA ASP A 725 2.20 -9.70 -1.06
C ASP A 725 0.92 -9.53 -1.90
N ALA A 726 0.66 -8.32 -2.41
CA ALA A 726 -0.47 -8.07 -3.29
C ALA A 726 -0.23 -8.71 -4.67
N ALA A 727 1.00 -8.65 -5.19
CA ALA A 727 1.36 -9.29 -6.46
C ALA A 727 1.18 -10.82 -6.41
N GLU A 728 1.61 -11.47 -5.32
CA GLU A 728 1.43 -12.91 -5.12
C GLU A 728 -0.07 -13.28 -5.05
N ARG A 729 -0.89 -12.48 -4.36
CA ARG A 729 -2.34 -12.68 -4.31
C ARG A 729 -3.03 -12.53 -5.67
N LEU A 730 -2.44 -11.77 -6.58
CA LEU A 730 -2.88 -11.62 -7.96
C LEU A 730 -2.32 -12.73 -8.89
N GLY A 731 -1.64 -13.74 -8.34
CA GLY A 731 -1.11 -14.88 -9.08
C GLY A 731 0.27 -14.65 -9.71
N ILE A 732 0.98 -13.57 -9.34
CA ILE A 732 2.33 -13.32 -9.84
C ILE A 732 3.34 -14.14 -9.04
N ASN A 733 4.16 -14.92 -9.73
CA ASN A 733 5.25 -15.66 -9.11
C ASN A 733 6.43 -14.70 -8.80
N SER A 734 6.40 -14.11 -7.61
CA SER A 734 7.41 -13.16 -7.13
C SER A 734 8.83 -13.75 -7.16
N LYS A 735 8.99 -15.02 -6.79
CA LYS A 735 10.29 -15.73 -6.76
C LYS A 735 10.91 -15.77 -8.15
N ARG A 736 10.11 -16.11 -9.17
CA ARG A 736 10.58 -16.12 -10.56
C ARG A 736 10.94 -14.71 -11.04
N ALA A 737 10.12 -13.72 -10.72
CA ALA A 737 10.39 -12.33 -11.11
C ALA A 737 11.69 -11.80 -10.51
N HIS A 738 11.95 -12.06 -9.22
CA HIS A 738 13.21 -11.72 -8.55
C HIS A 738 14.41 -12.48 -9.13
N LEU A 739 14.30 -13.79 -9.33
CA LEU A 739 15.39 -14.58 -9.93
C LEU A 739 15.79 -14.04 -11.30
N LEU A 740 14.79 -13.77 -12.15
CA LEU A 740 15.02 -13.21 -13.48
C LEU A 740 15.59 -11.79 -13.45
N SER A 741 15.23 -10.97 -12.46
CA SER A 741 15.79 -9.62 -12.34
C SER A 741 17.29 -9.67 -12.06
N TYR A 742 17.77 -10.53 -11.14
CA TYR A 742 19.21 -10.71 -10.89
C TYR A 742 19.96 -11.27 -12.10
N ILE A 743 19.40 -12.27 -12.78
CA ILE A 743 20.00 -12.83 -14.00
C ILE A 743 20.15 -11.74 -15.07
N LEU A 744 19.10 -10.96 -15.31
CA LEU A 744 19.13 -9.89 -16.29
C LEU A 744 20.07 -8.76 -15.89
N THR A 745 20.12 -8.41 -14.59
CA THR A 745 21.09 -7.45 -14.05
C THR A 745 22.51 -7.89 -14.36
N SER A 746 22.91 -9.12 -14.02
CA SER A 746 24.26 -9.61 -14.31
C SER A 746 24.56 -9.68 -15.80
N LEU A 747 23.60 -10.08 -16.64
CA LEU A 747 23.77 -10.13 -18.09
C LEU A 747 24.03 -8.73 -18.69
N LEU A 748 23.35 -7.70 -18.18
CA LEU A 748 23.52 -6.32 -18.62
C LEU A 748 24.86 -5.69 -18.20
N VAL A 749 25.61 -6.33 -17.28
CA VAL A 749 26.98 -5.91 -16.92
C VAL A 749 28.00 -6.32 -17.99
N VAL A 750 27.73 -7.39 -18.76
CA VAL A 750 28.65 -7.90 -19.80
C VAL A 750 29.08 -6.81 -20.79
N PRO A 751 28.18 -6.08 -21.48
CA PRO A 751 28.60 -5.02 -22.41
C PRO A 751 29.41 -3.92 -21.73
N ALA A 752 29.08 -3.54 -20.48
CA ALA A 752 29.88 -2.57 -19.72
C ALA A 752 31.31 -3.07 -19.48
N SER A 753 31.46 -4.34 -19.11
CA SER A 753 32.78 -4.95 -18.86
C SER A 753 33.66 -5.02 -20.12
N VAL A 754 33.06 -5.31 -21.28
CA VAL A 754 33.77 -5.34 -22.57
C VAL A 754 34.25 -3.94 -22.95
N LEU A 755 33.41 -2.91 -22.77
CA LEU A 755 33.80 -1.52 -23.01
C LEU A 755 34.92 -1.09 -22.08
N GLN A 756 34.83 -1.42 -20.79
CA GLN A 756 35.85 -1.09 -19.81
C GLN A 756 37.17 -1.80 -20.09
N PHE A 757 37.15 -3.06 -20.51
CA PHE A 757 38.35 -3.79 -20.88
C PHE A 757 39.06 -3.13 -22.08
N ALA A 758 38.31 -2.73 -23.10
CA ALA A 758 38.86 -1.99 -24.24
C ALA A 758 39.37 -0.58 -23.87
N GLN A 759 38.74 0.09 -22.90
CA GLN A 759 39.17 1.40 -22.39
C GLN A 759 40.48 1.33 -21.59
N ILE A 760 40.60 0.34 -20.71
CA ILE A 760 41.79 0.14 -19.87
C ILE A 760 42.93 -0.47 -20.72
N GLY A 761 42.58 -1.31 -21.69
CA GLY A 761 43.52 -2.00 -22.59
C GLY A 761 44.19 -3.23 -21.98
N ILE A 762 44.04 -3.47 -20.67
CA ILE A 762 44.64 -4.59 -19.93
C ILE A 762 43.63 -5.17 -18.95
N GLY A 763 43.81 -6.45 -18.59
CA GLY A 763 43.01 -7.12 -17.57
C GLY A 763 43.34 -6.59 -16.18
N ASP A 764 42.56 -5.63 -15.70
CA ASP A 764 42.54 -5.19 -14.30
C ASP A 764 41.09 -5.06 -13.83
N GLY A 765 40.75 -5.78 -12.76
CA GLY A 765 39.40 -5.77 -12.18
C GLY A 765 39.14 -4.61 -11.22
N ARG A 766 40.19 -3.94 -10.70
CA ARG A 766 40.05 -2.90 -9.67
C ARG A 766 39.23 -1.70 -10.13
N PRO A 767 39.35 -1.19 -11.38
CA PRO A 767 38.50 -0.09 -11.85
C PRO A 767 37.01 -0.43 -11.84
N GLY A 768 36.63 -1.72 -11.95
CA GLY A 768 35.23 -2.15 -11.85
C GLY A 768 34.58 -1.82 -10.50
N LEU A 769 35.37 -1.74 -9.42
CA LEU A 769 34.84 -1.52 -8.06
C LEU A 769 34.12 -0.16 -7.92
N SER A 770 34.61 0.89 -8.61
CA SER A 770 33.99 2.22 -8.56
C SER A 770 32.57 2.24 -9.15
N PHE A 771 32.30 1.37 -10.13
CA PHE A 771 31.00 1.27 -10.79
C PHE A 771 29.90 0.74 -9.86
N THR A 772 30.23 0.13 -8.72
CA THR A 772 29.25 -0.26 -7.70
C THR A 772 28.51 0.95 -7.15
N LEU A 773 29.24 2.02 -6.82
CA LEU A 773 28.62 3.25 -6.31
C LEU A 773 28.04 4.08 -7.44
N SER A 774 28.69 4.11 -8.60
CA SER A 774 28.18 4.85 -9.76
C SER A 774 26.85 4.32 -10.27
N SER A 775 26.63 2.99 -10.27
CA SER A 775 25.35 2.41 -10.67
C SER A 775 24.20 2.84 -9.76
N VAL A 776 24.45 2.86 -8.45
CA VAL A 776 23.50 3.34 -7.45
C VAL A 776 23.21 4.82 -7.65
N THR A 777 24.25 5.65 -7.82
CA THR A 777 24.11 7.08 -8.10
C THR A 777 23.27 7.33 -9.35
N VAL A 778 23.51 6.60 -10.44
CA VAL A 778 22.74 6.73 -11.69
C VAL A 778 21.26 6.39 -11.45
N VAL A 779 20.96 5.29 -10.76
CA VAL A 779 19.57 4.87 -10.47
C VAL A 779 18.84 5.85 -9.54
N VAL A 780 19.52 6.35 -8.51
CA VAL A 780 18.96 7.34 -7.59
C VAL A 780 18.67 8.66 -8.31
N LEU A 781 19.60 9.14 -9.14
CA LEU A 781 19.42 10.34 -9.95
C LEU A 781 18.28 10.19 -10.95
N ALA A 782 18.18 9.02 -11.59
CA ALA A 782 17.09 8.65 -12.51
C ALA A 782 15.69 8.67 -11.84
N GLY A 783 15.62 8.86 -10.51
CA GLY A 783 14.37 9.00 -9.77
C GLY A 783 13.65 7.67 -9.51
N ALA A 784 14.32 6.54 -9.73
CA ALA A 784 13.79 5.23 -9.40
C ALA A 784 13.49 5.14 -7.89
N SER A 785 12.44 4.39 -7.54
CA SER A 785 12.17 4.10 -6.14
C SER A 785 13.08 2.96 -5.69
N ILE A 786 13.93 3.22 -4.69
CA ILE A 786 14.81 2.20 -4.09
C ILE A 786 13.98 1.04 -3.51
N PHE A 787 12.73 1.31 -3.11
CA PHE A 787 11.80 0.30 -2.60
C PHE A 787 11.09 -0.52 -3.70
N GLY A 788 11.34 -0.23 -4.98
CA GLY A 788 10.74 -0.93 -6.11
C GLY A 788 9.52 -0.25 -6.73
N GLY A 789 9.00 -0.88 -7.80
CA GLY A 789 7.73 -0.53 -8.44
C GLY A 789 7.77 0.66 -9.40
N ARG A 790 8.71 1.60 -9.22
CA ARG A 790 8.83 2.83 -10.05
C ARG A 790 10.24 3.03 -10.60
N GLY A 791 10.33 3.37 -11.88
CA GLY A 791 11.56 3.72 -12.58
C GLY A 791 11.33 3.99 -14.07
N SER A 792 12.31 4.60 -14.73
CA SER A 792 12.36 4.79 -16.18
C SER A 792 13.79 4.60 -16.67
N PHE A 793 14.00 3.75 -17.68
CA PHE A 793 15.33 3.55 -18.27
C PHE A 793 15.75 4.75 -19.12
N ILE A 794 14.82 5.61 -19.52
CA ILE A 794 15.14 6.92 -20.11
C ILE A 794 15.76 7.84 -19.05
N GLY A 795 15.30 7.76 -17.79
CA GLY A 795 15.92 8.45 -16.66
C GLY A 795 17.38 8.04 -16.45
N VAL A 796 17.70 6.76 -16.64
CA VAL A 796 19.08 6.23 -16.57
C VAL A 796 19.99 6.88 -17.61
N LEU A 797 19.50 7.07 -18.85
CA LEU A 797 20.29 7.73 -19.89
C LEU A 797 20.70 9.15 -19.49
N ALA A 798 19.74 9.95 -19.01
CA ALA A 798 19.99 11.32 -18.58
C ALA A 798 20.88 11.36 -17.34
N ALA A 799 20.66 10.45 -16.37
CA ALA A 799 21.46 10.36 -15.15
C ALA A 799 22.91 9.93 -15.44
N ALA A 800 23.12 8.92 -16.28
CA ALA A 800 24.46 8.46 -16.67
C ALA A 800 25.24 9.55 -17.42
N LEU A 801 24.57 10.30 -18.31
CA LEU A 801 25.19 11.45 -18.98
C LEU A 801 25.54 12.57 -18.00
N LEU A 802 24.67 12.87 -17.04
CA LEU A 802 24.96 13.84 -15.98
C LEU A 802 26.17 13.41 -15.15
N VAL A 803 26.21 12.15 -14.73
CA VAL A 803 27.36 11.61 -13.97
C VAL A 803 28.65 11.69 -14.80
N ALA A 804 28.60 11.34 -16.09
CA ALA A 804 29.75 11.45 -16.99
C ALA A 804 30.24 12.91 -17.13
N GLN A 805 29.32 13.87 -17.28
CA GLN A 805 29.68 15.30 -17.32
C GLN A 805 30.34 15.75 -16.02
N VAL A 806 29.73 15.40 -14.89
CA VAL A 806 30.24 15.78 -13.56
C VAL A 806 31.63 15.21 -13.31
N LEU A 807 31.90 13.98 -13.73
CA LEU A 807 33.24 13.38 -13.65
C LEU A 807 34.25 14.09 -14.56
N GLY A 808 33.81 14.67 -15.67
CA GLY A 808 34.65 15.46 -16.58
C GLY A 808 34.89 16.92 -16.13
N VAL A 809 33.99 17.50 -15.31
CA VAL A 809 34.05 18.90 -14.86
C VAL A 809 35.43 19.29 -14.28
N PRO A 810 36.05 18.51 -13.36
CA PRO A 810 37.32 18.91 -12.77
C PRO A 810 38.43 19.14 -13.79
N ALA A 811 38.48 18.35 -14.86
CA ALA A 811 39.48 18.50 -15.92
C ALA A 811 39.29 19.79 -16.73
N PHE A 812 38.04 20.19 -17.01
CA PHE A 812 37.75 21.41 -17.76
C PHE A 812 37.91 22.69 -16.93
N LEU A 813 37.67 22.61 -15.61
CA LEU A 813 37.74 23.75 -14.69
C LEU A 813 39.05 23.85 -13.90
N GLY A 814 40.01 22.94 -14.13
CA GLY A 814 41.29 22.92 -13.41
C GLY A 814 41.13 22.63 -11.91
N LEU A 815 40.09 21.91 -11.52
CA LEU A 815 39.82 21.56 -10.12
C LEU A 815 40.65 20.34 -9.70
N SER A 816 40.93 20.22 -8.40
CA SER A 816 41.60 19.05 -7.86
C SER A 816 40.77 17.77 -8.07
N GLY A 817 41.44 16.61 -8.15
CA GLY A 817 40.77 15.32 -8.34
C GLY A 817 39.75 14.98 -7.24
N ALA A 818 39.85 15.59 -6.05
CA ALA A 818 38.87 15.45 -4.98
C ALA A 818 37.45 15.87 -5.42
N TRP A 819 37.34 16.86 -6.30
CA TRP A 819 36.04 17.32 -6.82
C TRP A 819 35.32 16.28 -7.66
N GLY A 820 36.05 15.32 -8.24
CA GLY A 820 35.46 14.15 -8.91
C GLY A 820 34.66 13.24 -7.96
N TYR A 821 34.87 13.34 -6.64
CA TYR A 821 34.09 12.62 -5.62
C TYR A 821 33.02 13.52 -4.96
N TRP A 822 33.38 14.77 -4.64
CA TRP A 822 32.45 15.70 -3.97
C TRP A 822 31.23 16.04 -4.82
N LEU A 823 31.42 16.37 -6.10
CA LEU A 823 30.32 16.81 -6.97
C LEU A 823 29.24 15.72 -7.17
N PRO A 824 29.57 14.47 -7.56
CA PRO A 824 28.57 13.41 -7.67
C PRO A 824 27.82 13.17 -6.35
N GLY A 825 28.53 13.18 -5.21
CA GLY A 825 27.93 12.98 -3.90
C GLY A 825 26.92 14.08 -3.55
N LEU A 826 27.30 15.35 -3.70
CA LEU A 826 26.43 16.50 -3.44
C LEU A 826 25.19 16.49 -4.35
N ILE A 827 25.37 16.25 -5.65
CA ILE A 827 24.27 16.19 -6.62
C ILE A 827 23.30 15.07 -6.27
N THR A 828 23.82 13.90 -5.86
CA THR A 828 22.98 12.76 -5.45
C THR A 828 22.15 13.10 -4.21
N ILE A 829 22.74 13.75 -3.20
CA ILE A 829 22.02 14.19 -2.00
C ILE A 829 20.96 15.24 -2.36
N CYS A 830 21.32 16.26 -3.14
CA CYS A 830 20.38 17.30 -3.58
C CYS A 830 19.20 16.72 -4.36
N ALA A 831 19.47 15.79 -5.29
CA ALA A 831 18.43 15.10 -6.04
C ALA A 831 17.54 14.26 -5.12
N ALA A 832 18.13 13.49 -4.18
CA ALA A 832 17.38 12.70 -3.22
C ALA A 832 16.46 13.58 -2.34
N VAL A 833 16.96 14.73 -1.85
CA VAL A 833 16.17 15.69 -1.07
C VAL A 833 15.03 16.28 -1.91
N LEU A 834 15.33 16.73 -3.13
CA LEU A 834 14.32 17.28 -4.04
C LEU A 834 13.22 16.25 -4.32
N TYR A 835 13.57 15.01 -4.65
CA TYR A 835 12.59 13.95 -4.87
C TYR A 835 11.81 13.60 -3.60
N ALA A 836 12.44 13.60 -2.42
CA ALA A 836 11.77 13.38 -1.15
C ALA A 836 10.73 14.49 -0.86
N GLN A 837 11.07 15.76 -1.12
CA GLN A 837 10.15 16.88 -0.97
C GLN A 837 8.99 16.82 -1.97
N ILE A 838 9.27 16.54 -3.25
CA ILE A 838 8.23 16.34 -4.27
C ILE A 838 7.29 15.20 -3.85
N ARG A 839 7.82 14.09 -3.32
CA ARG A 839 7.00 12.97 -2.81
C ARG A 839 6.16 13.37 -1.59
N ARG A 840 6.69 14.20 -0.68
CA ARG A 840 5.95 14.68 0.49
C ARG A 840 4.77 15.56 0.10
N ILE A 841 4.97 16.47 -0.86
CA ILE A 841 3.90 17.30 -1.41
C ILE A 841 2.81 16.43 -2.04
N ARG A 842 3.20 15.38 -2.78
CA ARG A 842 2.25 14.41 -3.38
C ARG A 842 1.40 13.62 -2.38
N ARG A 843 1.84 13.47 -1.14
CA ARG A 843 1.19 12.65 -0.10
C ARG A 843 0.20 13.46 0.74
N ASN A 844 0.36 14.79 0.74
CA ASN A 844 -0.48 15.75 1.45
C ASN A 844 -1.50 16.45 0.51
N SER A 845 -1.46 16.14 -0.79
CA SER A 845 -2.36 16.64 -1.84
C SER A 845 -3.22 15.51 -2.35
#